data_AF-E9F241-F1
#
_entry.id   AF-E9F241-F1
#
_cell.length_a   1.000
_cell.length_b   1.000
_cell.length_c   1.000
_cell.angle_alpha   90.00
_cell.angle_beta   90.00
_cell.angle_gamma   90.00
#
_symmetry.space_group_name_H-M   'P 1'
#
loop_
_entity.id
_entity.type
_entity.pdbx_description
1 polymer ?
#
loop_
_entity_poly.entity_id
_entity_poly.type
_entity_poly.pdbx_seq_one_letter_code
_entity_poly.pdbx_strand_id
1 'polypeptide(L)'
;MGVISSTPAAEQVPAHGVEKTSGAGRRILFLDAYDSFTNNIVSLVKDALGSNTTVHVLHMDLRTIDSDSTPHWTRQQFLDRLSDFDAVVCGPGPGSPLHDADVGAFKLLWDLPREQSVPVLGICLGFQSLVEHFGGGIRRLRRGLHGMVREIDHVQVPPTDIFDRVPRFKATLYHSLCADIGQDDVPEQDWPTARWLPSRRAPELQPLAWILEDYDGENRHDPERILMAVRHTTRPLWGVQYHPESVCTDAAAKGVIRNWFRQALKWNEAARREVPRNPSVGYVDSLNPSNHSLPGLDSGRKLSAFPWWNDLQSDLARRGIRPGYACRQIKLPGGVDTADIAEVLGLGYKDTIILDSSSTVNGDPLARSSVIALGVDEALRLEYHVGDSYLVLRQPAASGRPEKSQRIYLGEDVDPWSPWHVMSEYWRWRKVSEDGHTPTFKGGFMGFVTYEMGLSTLSPGSVSKARGHHRPDLCMAWVSKSVVLDHQAGVAYVQALTSEDCDGLWIDDVVQAIETSPAWQHPGRGRRPDAKSRLSNEALLDHVRRGGGRLHVSVPDSNGYESDVSKCQDYIRDGESYELCLTAQTTMTRPHGNDQPHHTRTSSAPRDQSPSKLPAADEACQHGTPWQIYRALRARQPAPFGSFTRLGGATIISSSPERFLMHDPKGLCSMRPMKGTVRKSSAVSTLAQAEEILHVPKEEAENLMIVDLVRHDLYGVCGAQSVTVPDLLRVEEYASVFQMVTAVNGQLPAEKLEAGTDPTRSEFPFTGMDVLASCLPPGSMTGAPKKRSCEILQTIEPTERSVYSGVIGYLDVQGKGDWSVTIRTMFRWDDEQAPAQAGELEPREVWRIGAGGAVTTLSTPEGEREEMFTKLCGPLGTFSDVA
;
A
#
# COMPACT_ATOMS: atom_id res chain seq x y z
N MET A 1 32.73 -18.82 -14.36
CA MET A 1 33.22 -19.15 -15.71
C MET A 1 32.12 -18.78 -16.70
N GLY A 2 32.44 -18.02 -17.75
CA GLY A 2 31.59 -17.83 -18.94
C GLY A 2 30.40 -16.89 -18.81
N VAL A 3 30.64 -15.58 -18.96
CA VAL A 3 29.61 -14.55 -19.22
C VAL A 3 29.06 -14.76 -20.63
N ILE A 4 27.74 -14.95 -20.77
CA ILE A 4 27.03 -14.84 -22.05
C ILE A 4 25.95 -13.78 -21.90
N SER A 5 26.28 -12.56 -22.32
CA SER A 5 25.31 -11.53 -22.65
C SER A 5 24.85 -11.75 -24.09
N SER A 6 23.62 -12.19 -24.28
CA SER A 6 22.94 -12.07 -25.56
C SER A 6 21.46 -11.87 -25.30
N THR A 7 21.04 -10.62 -25.35
CA THR A 7 19.66 -10.20 -25.61
C THR A 7 19.18 -10.87 -26.90
N PRO A 8 18.07 -11.62 -26.92
CA PRO A 8 17.49 -12.05 -28.18
C PRO A 8 16.82 -10.83 -28.82
N ALA A 9 17.26 -10.50 -30.04
CA ALA A 9 16.54 -9.60 -30.92
C ALA A 9 15.12 -10.16 -31.16
N ALA A 10 14.11 -9.29 -31.05
CA ALA A 10 12.73 -9.62 -31.37
C ALA A 10 12.63 -10.08 -32.83
N GLU A 11 12.44 -11.38 -33.05
CA GLU A 11 12.04 -11.91 -34.35
C GLU A 11 10.63 -11.40 -34.68
N GLN A 12 10.55 -10.55 -35.71
CA GLN A 12 9.31 -10.15 -36.34
C GLN A 12 8.66 -11.37 -36.99
N VAL A 13 7.67 -11.96 -36.31
CA VAL A 13 6.75 -12.91 -36.93
C VAL A 13 5.90 -12.15 -37.96
N PRO A 14 5.80 -12.60 -39.21
CA PRO A 14 5.05 -11.89 -40.24
C PRO A 14 3.56 -11.86 -39.89
N ALA A 15 3.00 -10.65 -39.91
CA ALA A 15 1.58 -10.38 -39.72
C ALA A 15 0.76 -11.08 -40.82
N HIS A 16 0.27 -12.30 -40.54
CA HIS A 16 -0.80 -12.88 -41.33
C HIS A 16 -2.10 -12.13 -41.02
N GLY A 17 -2.78 -11.72 -42.11
CA GLY A 17 -3.88 -10.78 -42.14
C GLY A 17 -4.88 -10.97 -41.01
N VAL A 18 -4.91 -9.99 -40.12
CA VAL A 18 -6.07 -9.71 -39.29
C VAL A 18 -7.15 -9.23 -40.25
N GLU A 19 -8.09 -10.10 -40.58
CA GLU A 19 -9.37 -9.68 -41.13
C GLU A 19 -9.92 -8.58 -40.22
N LYS A 20 -9.91 -7.34 -40.71
CA LYS A 20 -10.64 -6.22 -40.13
C LYS A 20 -12.13 -6.53 -40.26
N THR A 21 -12.65 -7.37 -39.37
CA THR A 21 -14.08 -7.36 -39.08
C THR A 21 -14.35 -6.03 -38.37
N SER A 22 -15.20 -5.22 -39.00
CA SER A 22 -15.75 -3.96 -38.49
C SER A 22 -16.68 -4.24 -37.29
N GLY A 23 -16.14 -4.79 -36.20
CA GLY A 23 -16.89 -5.27 -35.06
C GLY A 23 -17.32 -4.13 -34.15
N ALA A 24 -18.63 -3.94 -34.00
CA ALA A 24 -19.19 -3.12 -32.93
C ALA A 24 -18.66 -3.56 -31.55
N GLY A 25 -18.46 -2.61 -30.64
CA GLY A 25 -17.84 -2.85 -29.33
C GLY A 25 -18.51 -4.00 -28.55
N ARG A 26 -17.67 -4.81 -27.89
CA ARG A 26 -18.09 -5.92 -27.02
C ARG A 26 -18.24 -5.42 -25.60
N ARG A 27 -19.23 -5.94 -24.86
CA ARG A 27 -19.47 -5.54 -23.46
C ARG A 27 -19.48 -6.72 -22.52
N ILE A 28 -18.74 -6.61 -21.44
CA ILE A 28 -18.71 -7.59 -20.35
C ILE A 28 -19.18 -6.90 -19.08
N LEU A 29 -20.08 -7.56 -18.35
CA LEU A 29 -20.40 -7.19 -16.98
C LEU A 29 -19.47 -7.98 -16.06
N PHE A 30 -18.77 -7.31 -15.17
CA PHE A 30 -17.97 -7.93 -14.12
C PHE A 30 -18.66 -7.68 -12.77
N LEU A 31 -18.94 -8.76 -12.04
CA LEU A 31 -19.50 -8.70 -10.70
C LEU A 31 -18.37 -8.89 -9.68
N ASP A 32 -18.04 -7.82 -8.97
CA ASP A 32 -17.00 -7.77 -7.95
C ASP A 32 -17.56 -8.14 -6.57
N ALA A 33 -17.00 -9.18 -5.95
CA ALA A 33 -17.33 -9.58 -4.59
C ALA A 33 -16.35 -8.98 -3.57
N TYR A 34 -15.98 -7.70 -3.74
CA TYR A 34 -15.06 -6.95 -2.87
C TYR A 34 -13.66 -7.57 -2.77
N ASP A 35 -13.17 -8.13 -3.88
CA ASP A 35 -11.84 -8.74 -3.92
C ASP A 35 -10.76 -7.72 -4.30
N SER A 36 -9.55 -7.93 -3.79
CA SER A 36 -8.41 -7.06 -4.09
C SER A 36 -7.60 -7.46 -5.32
N PHE A 37 -8.13 -8.33 -6.18
CA PHE A 37 -7.55 -8.65 -7.49
C PHE A 37 -8.51 -8.34 -8.66
N THR A 38 -9.68 -7.76 -8.39
CA THR A 38 -10.67 -7.40 -9.43
C THR A 38 -10.08 -6.58 -10.58
N ASN A 39 -9.34 -5.50 -10.31
CA ASN A 39 -8.70 -4.70 -11.35
C ASN A 39 -7.65 -5.50 -12.17
N ASN A 40 -6.96 -6.45 -11.55
CA ASN A 40 -6.04 -7.33 -12.27
C ASN A 40 -6.80 -8.19 -13.29
N ILE A 41 -7.96 -8.74 -12.90
CA ILE A 41 -8.81 -9.56 -13.80
C ILE A 41 -9.41 -8.70 -14.90
N VAL A 42 -9.91 -7.51 -14.58
CA VAL A 42 -10.44 -6.58 -15.58
C VAL A 42 -9.34 -6.24 -16.61
N SER A 43 -8.11 -5.95 -16.16
CA SER A 43 -6.98 -5.73 -17.08
C SER A 43 -6.68 -6.98 -17.91
N LEU A 44 -6.67 -8.18 -17.30
CA LEU A 44 -6.48 -9.45 -18.01
C LEU A 44 -7.52 -9.66 -19.11
N VAL A 45 -8.80 -9.40 -18.82
CA VAL A 45 -9.91 -9.56 -19.78
C VAL A 45 -9.73 -8.59 -20.95
N LYS A 46 -9.41 -7.32 -20.68
CA LYS A 46 -9.14 -6.31 -21.72
C LYS A 46 -7.92 -6.71 -22.58
N ASP A 47 -6.87 -7.24 -21.97
CA ASP A 47 -5.67 -7.73 -22.67
C ASP A 47 -5.96 -8.97 -23.52
N ALA A 48 -6.75 -9.90 -22.99
CA ALA A 48 -7.05 -11.16 -23.66
C ALA A 48 -7.96 -10.95 -24.87
N LEU A 49 -8.95 -10.06 -24.76
CA LEU A 49 -10.02 -9.87 -25.73
C LEU A 49 -9.82 -8.66 -26.66
N GLY A 50 -8.89 -7.77 -26.33
CA GLY A 50 -8.51 -6.62 -27.15
C GLY A 50 -9.29 -5.33 -26.84
N SER A 51 -8.80 -4.22 -27.39
CA SER A 51 -9.21 -2.84 -27.05
C SER A 51 -10.65 -2.47 -27.36
N ASN A 52 -11.38 -3.27 -28.15
CA ASN A 52 -12.80 -3.05 -28.45
C ASN A 52 -13.74 -3.68 -27.40
N THR A 53 -13.20 -4.19 -26.30
CA THR A 53 -13.95 -4.77 -25.19
C THR A 53 -14.08 -3.76 -24.05
N THR A 54 -15.31 -3.39 -23.75
CA THR A 54 -15.68 -2.60 -22.58
C THR A 54 -16.03 -3.53 -21.42
N VAL A 55 -15.49 -3.25 -20.24
CA VAL A 55 -15.80 -3.99 -19.02
C VAL A 55 -16.46 -3.05 -18.02
N HIS A 56 -17.72 -3.32 -17.69
CA HIS A 56 -18.45 -2.57 -16.66
C HIS A 56 -18.41 -3.36 -15.35
N VAL A 57 -18.01 -2.72 -14.26
CA VAL A 57 -17.87 -3.37 -12.94
C VAL A 57 -19.04 -2.93 -12.05
N LEU A 58 -19.69 -3.90 -11.41
CA LEU A 58 -20.72 -3.71 -10.41
C LEU A 58 -20.38 -4.58 -9.20
N HIS A 59 -20.64 -4.12 -7.98
CA HIS A 59 -20.51 -5.02 -6.82
C HIS A 59 -21.60 -6.10 -6.86
N MET A 60 -21.29 -7.27 -6.29
CA MET A 60 -22.23 -8.39 -6.26
C MET A 60 -23.52 -8.08 -5.47
N ASP A 61 -23.53 -7.07 -4.62
CA ASP A 61 -24.71 -6.56 -3.91
C ASP A 61 -25.49 -5.50 -4.71
N LEU A 62 -25.17 -5.35 -6.00
CA LEU A 62 -25.75 -4.42 -6.98
C LEU A 62 -25.45 -2.94 -6.71
N ARG A 63 -24.46 -2.64 -5.87
CA ARG A 63 -23.92 -1.28 -5.74
C ARG A 63 -22.99 -0.94 -6.91
N THR A 64 -23.13 0.30 -7.36
CA THR A 64 -22.21 0.94 -8.29
C THR A 64 -20.91 1.28 -7.59
N ILE A 65 -19.79 1.17 -8.31
CA ILE A 65 -18.46 1.52 -7.80
C ILE A 65 -18.35 3.04 -7.64
N ASP A 66 -17.50 3.52 -6.73
CA ASP A 66 -17.41 4.96 -6.40
C ASP A 66 -17.03 5.86 -7.60
N SER A 67 -16.35 5.31 -8.61
CA SER A 67 -16.02 6.02 -9.86
C SER A 67 -17.16 6.09 -10.86
N ASP A 68 -18.28 5.40 -10.61
CA ASP A 68 -19.48 5.40 -11.44
C ASP A 68 -20.61 6.18 -10.72
N SER A 69 -20.98 7.34 -11.28
CA SER A 69 -22.01 8.21 -10.71
C SER A 69 -23.44 7.72 -10.92
N THR A 70 -23.65 6.56 -11.57
CA THR A 70 -24.98 5.97 -11.71
C THR A 70 -25.50 5.43 -10.37
N PRO A 71 -26.84 5.48 -10.14
CA PRO A 71 -27.41 4.94 -8.91
C PRO A 71 -27.27 3.42 -8.86
N HIS A 72 -27.27 2.87 -7.64
CA HIS A 72 -27.30 1.43 -7.40
C HIS A 72 -28.46 0.74 -8.14
N TRP A 73 -28.23 -0.50 -8.55
CA TRP A 73 -29.21 -1.23 -9.37
C TRP A 73 -30.17 -2.00 -8.48
N THR A 74 -31.45 -1.97 -8.81
CA THR A 74 -32.42 -2.92 -8.25
C THR A 74 -32.24 -4.30 -8.87
N ARG A 75 -32.70 -5.35 -8.17
CA ARG A 75 -32.71 -6.73 -8.72
C ARG A 75 -33.36 -6.82 -10.10
N GLN A 76 -34.48 -6.12 -10.31
CA GLN A 76 -35.18 -6.13 -11.59
C GLN A 76 -34.35 -5.43 -12.69
N GLN A 77 -33.79 -4.25 -12.39
CA GLN A 77 -32.93 -3.54 -13.34
C GLN A 77 -31.69 -4.34 -13.72
N PHE A 78 -31.11 -5.07 -12.77
CA PHE A 78 -30.00 -5.99 -13.06
C PHE A 78 -30.41 -7.04 -14.10
N LEU A 79 -31.51 -7.76 -13.85
CA LEU A 79 -32.02 -8.78 -14.77
C LEU A 79 -32.36 -8.21 -16.15
N ASP A 80 -33.04 -7.06 -16.20
CA ASP A 80 -33.43 -6.40 -17.45
C ASP A 80 -32.21 -5.96 -18.28
N ARG A 81 -31.10 -5.60 -17.62
CA ARG A 81 -29.88 -5.11 -18.27
C ARG A 81 -28.92 -6.21 -18.68
N LEU A 82 -29.12 -7.48 -18.26
CA LEU A 82 -28.24 -8.59 -18.66
C LEU A 82 -28.17 -8.77 -20.18
N SER A 83 -29.24 -8.43 -20.92
CA SER A 83 -29.25 -8.49 -22.39
C SER A 83 -28.31 -7.48 -23.05
N ASP A 84 -27.87 -6.45 -22.33
CA ASP A 84 -26.96 -5.43 -22.85
C ASP A 84 -25.51 -5.88 -22.91
N PHE A 85 -25.16 -7.01 -22.31
CA PHE A 85 -23.80 -7.53 -22.24
C PHE A 85 -23.64 -8.75 -23.14
N ASP A 86 -22.46 -8.97 -23.71
CA ASP A 86 -22.13 -10.20 -24.44
C ASP A 86 -21.92 -11.36 -23.44
N ALA A 87 -21.31 -11.10 -22.29
CA ALA A 87 -21.03 -12.09 -21.24
C ALA A 87 -20.90 -11.44 -19.85
N VAL A 88 -20.93 -12.27 -18.80
CA VAL A 88 -20.74 -11.86 -17.41
C VAL A 88 -19.54 -12.60 -16.80
N VAL A 89 -18.76 -11.93 -15.95
CA VAL A 89 -17.74 -12.55 -15.11
C VAL A 89 -18.15 -12.38 -13.65
N CYS A 90 -18.27 -13.47 -12.90
CA CYS A 90 -18.43 -13.45 -11.45
C CYS A 90 -17.03 -13.58 -10.84
N GLY A 91 -16.57 -12.51 -10.21
CA GLY A 91 -15.22 -12.41 -9.70
C GLY A 91 -14.95 -13.29 -8.47
N PRO A 92 -13.68 -13.36 -8.03
CA PRO A 92 -13.31 -13.84 -6.72
C PRO A 92 -13.87 -12.92 -5.61
N GLY A 93 -13.76 -13.36 -4.36
CA GLY A 93 -14.16 -12.61 -3.19
C GLY A 93 -13.83 -13.37 -1.90
N PRO A 94 -13.75 -12.68 -0.75
CA PRO A 94 -13.67 -13.32 0.54
C PRO A 94 -15.02 -13.97 0.91
N GLY A 95 -14.99 -14.82 1.94
CA GLY A 95 -16.17 -15.47 2.51
C GLY A 95 -16.46 -16.84 1.90
N SER A 96 -17.72 -17.24 1.94
CA SER A 96 -18.16 -18.57 1.55
C SER A 96 -19.37 -18.53 0.61
N PRO A 97 -19.41 -19.36 -0.46
CA PRO A 97 -20.59 -19.46 -1.31
C PRO A 97 -21.86 -19.96 -0.58
N LEU A 98 -21.68 -20.54 0.61
CA LEU A 98 -22.77 -21.00 1.47
C LEU A 98 -23.51 -19.86 2.18
N HIS A 99 -22.95 -18.64 2.16
CA HIS A 99 -23.59 -17.46 2.71
C HIS A 99 -24.10 -16.56 1.58
N ASP A 100 -25.40 -16.27 1.58
CA ASP A 100 -26.04 -15.41 0.56
C ASP A 100 -25.41 -14.02 0.48
N ALA A 101 -24.93 -13.50 1.62
CA ALA A 101 -24.29 -12.19 1.71
C ALA A 101 -22.96 -12.11 0.96
N ASP A 102 -22.26 -13.23 0.75
CA ASP A 102 -20.93 -13.25 0.12
C ASP A 102 -21.02 -13.39 -1.41
N VAL A 103 -22.14 -13.90 -1.94
CA VAL A 103 -22.31 -14.17 -3.38
C VAL A 103 -23.36 -13.30 -4.07
N GLY A 104 -24.34 -12.77 -3.33
CA GLY A 104 -25.32 -11.81 -3.83
C GLY A 104 -25.90 -12.14 -5.22
N ALA A 105 -25.65 -11.25 -6.18
CA ALA A 105 -26.15 -11.32 -7.55
C ALA A 105 -25.69 -12.54 -8.34
N PHE A 106 -24.66 -13.29 -7.90
CA PHE A 106 -24.24 -14.52 -8.57
C PHE A 106 -25.42 -15.52 -8.63
N LYS A 107 -26.16 -15.69 -7.53
CA LYS A 107 -27.31 -16.62 -7.47
C LYS A 107 -28.40 -16.25 -8.48
N LEU A 108 -28.60 -14.97 -8.73
CA LEU A 108 -29.56 -14.48 -9.73
C LEU A 108 -29.23 -14.97 -11.14
N LEU A 109 -27.94 -15.10 -11.48
CA LEU A 109 -27.49 -15.60 -12.77
C LEU A 109 -27.67 -17.12 -12.86
N TRP A 110 -27.40 -17.84 -11.77
CA TRP A 110 -27.55 -19.30 -11.71
C TRP A 110 -29.02 -19.74 -11.78
N ASP A 111 -29.92 -18.96 -11.18
CA ASP A 111 -31.39 -19.16 -11.20
C ASP A 111 -32.02 -18.99 -12.59
N LEU A 112 -31.32 -18.34 -13.55
CA LEU A 112 -31.89 -18.05 -14.86
C LEU A 112 -32.23 -19.34 -15.62
N PRO A 113 -33.45 -19.47 -16.20
CA PRO A 113 -33.75 -20.57 -17.08
C PRO A 113 -32.85 -20.53 -18.32
N ARG A 114 -32.70 -21.67 -19.00
CA ARG A 114 -31.76 -21.82 -20.13
C ARG A 114 -32.01 -20.79 -21.23
N GLU A 115 -33.28 -20.47 -21.48
CA GLU A 115 -33.73 -19.54 -22.53
C GLU A 115 -33.36 -18.08 -22.23
N GLN A 116 -33.18 -17.75 -20.95
CA GLN A 116 -32.79 -16.41 -20.48
C GLN A 116 -31.32 -16.35 -20.05
N SER A 117 -30.61 -17.49 -20.08
CA SER A 117 -29.24 -17.59 -19.60
C SER A 117 -28.29 -16.72 -20.41
N VAL A 118 -27.41 -16.04 -19.70
CA VAL A 118 -26.27 -15.32 -20.28
C VAL A 118 -24.98 -16.11 -20.08
N PRO A 119 -24.00 -16.04 -21.00
CA PRO A 119 -22.70 -16.66 -20.76
C PRO A 119 -22.02 -16.10 -19.52
N VAL A 120 -21.59 -16.98 -18.62
CA VAL A 120 -20.91 -16.59 -17.37
C VAL A 120 -19.58 -17.32 -17.21
N LEU A 121 -18.57 -16.62 -16.70
CA LEU A 121 -17.36 -17.21 -16.11
C LEU A 121 -17.32 -16.90 -14.61
N GLY A 122 -17.38 -17.94 -13.76
CA GLY A 122 -17.08 -17.82 -12.33
C GLY A 122 -15.60 -18.01 -12.06
N ILE A 123 -14.99 -17.13 -11.26
CA ILE A 123 -13.58 -17.23 -10.83
C ILE A 123 -13.54 -17.34 -9.31
N CYS A 124 -12.81 -18.32 -8.78
CA CYS A 124 -12.70 -18.59 -7.33
C CYS A 124 -14.09 -18.63 -6.66
N LEU A 125 -14.48 -17.64 -5.84
CA LEU A 125 -15.81 -17.58 -5.20
C LEU A 125 -16.96 -17.69 -6.22
N GLY A 126 -16.86 -17.05 -7.39
CA GLY A 126 -17.84 -17.21 -8.47
C GLY A 126 -17.92 -18.64 -9.01
N PHE A 127 -16.79 -19.37 -9.06
CA PHE A 127 -16.77 -20.80 -9.42
C PHE A 127 -17.36 -21.66 -8.30
N GLN A 128 -17.01 -21.40 -7.04
CA GLN A 128 -17.52 -22.14 -5.89
C GLN A 128 -19.04 -21.97 -5.78
N SER A 129 -19.54 -20.75 -5.95
CA SER A 129 -20.99 -20.46 -5.99
C SER A 129 -21.70 -21.21 -7.11
N LEU A 130 -21.10 -21.27 -8.31
CA LEU A 130 -21.64 -22.05 -9.42
C LEU A 130 -21.73 -23.54 -9.06
N VAL A 131 -20.68 -24.13 -8.48
CA VAL A 131 -20.68 -25.55 -8.15
C VAL A 131 -21.68 -25.88 -7.04
N GLU A 132 -21.74 -25.06 -6.00
CA GLU A 132 -22.69 -25.19 -4.89
C GLU A 132 -24.14 -25.15 -5.40
N HIS A 133 -24.46 -24.19 -6.25
CA HIS A 133 -25.81 -24.02 -6.79
C HIS A 133 -26.31 -25.24 -7.59
N PHE A 134 -25.42 -25.90 -8.33
CA PHE A 134 -25.76 -27.07 -9.16
C PHE A 134 -25.46 -28.41 -8.48
N GLY A 135 -25.62 -28.47 -7.15
CA GLY A 135 -25.62 -29.70 -6.36
C GLY A 135 -24.25 -30.19 -5.87
N GLY A 136 -23.18 -29.46 -6.17
CA GLY A 136 -21.88 -29.71 -5.56
C GLY A 136 -21.84 -29.27 -4.09
N GLY A 137 -20.94 -29.86 -3.31
CA GLY A 137 -20.63 -29.42 -1.95
C GLY A 137 -19.46 -28.44 -1.92
N ILE A 138 -19.28 -27.77 -0.78
CA ILE A 138 -18.14 -26.90 -0.49
C ILE A 138 -17.49 -27.42 0.79
N ARG A 139 -16.18 -27.64 0.74
CA ARG A 139 -15.40 -28.12 1.89
C ARG A 139 -14.10 -27.36 2.04
N ARG A 140 -13.50 -27.48 3.22
CA ARG A 140 -12.16 -26.92 3.50
C ARG A 140 -11.09 -27.81 2.88
N LEU A 141 -10.02 -27.18 2.40
CA LEU A 141 -8.78 -27.86 2.07
C LEU A 141 -8.08 -28.32 3.36
N ARG A 142 -7.26 -29.37 3.26
CA ARG A 142 -6.43 -29.80 4.41
C ARG A 142 -5.41 -28.72 4.80
N ARG A 143 -4.89 -28.01 3.81
CA ARG A 143 -4.05 -26.81 3.95
C ARG A 143 -4.45 -25.81 2.86
N GLY A 144 -4.77 -24.58 3.25
CA GLY A 144 -5.09 -23.53 2.29
C GLY A 144 -3.90 -23.19 1.39
N LEU A 145 -4.17 -22.84 0.15
CA LEU A 145 -3.16 -22.72 -0.92
C LEU A 145 -2.92 -21.25 -1.32
N HIS A 146 -3.02 -20.32 -0.37
CA HIS A 146 -2.87 -18.89 -0.66
C HIS A 146 -1.46 -18.55 -1.14
N GLY A 147 -1.35 -17.90 -2.31
CA GLY A 147 -0.08 -17.54 -2.95
C GLY A 147 0.69 -18.73 -3.54
N MET A 148 0.11 -19.93 -3.55
CA MET A 148 0.77 -21.13 -4.03
C MET A 148 0.60 -21.27 -5.54
N VAL A 149 1.70 -21.60 -6.24
CA VAL A 149 1.69 -21.85 -7.68
C VAL A 149 1.66 -23.35 -7.94
N ARG A 150 0.73 -23.82 -8.79
CA ARG A 150 0.55 -25.25 -9.13
C ARG A 150 0.31 -25.45 -10.62
N GLU A 151 0.74 -26.59 -11.14
CA GLU A 151 0.39 -27.01 -12.51
C GLU A 151 -1.08 -27.44 -12.57
N ILE A 152 -1.83 -26.89 -13.53
CA ILE A 152 -3.24 -27.23 -13.74
C ILE A 152 -3.35 -28.43 -14.71
N ASP A 153 -3.82 -29.58 -14.23
CA ASP A 153 -4.12 -30.73 -15.08
C ASP A 153 -5.52 -30.56 -15.68
N HIS A 154 -5.57 -30.05 -16.91
CA HIS A 154 -6.82 -29.82 -17.65
C HIS A 154 -7.02 -30.83 -18.78
N VAL A 155 -8.26 -30.97 -19.22
CA VAL A 155 -8.66 -31.88 -20.31
C VAL A 155 -7.82 -31.60 -21.57
N GLN A 156 -7.24 -32.67 -22.13
CA GLN A 156 -6.37 -32.62 -23.32
C GLN A 156 -6.99 -33.27 -24.56
N VAL A 157 -8.05 -34.06 -24.39
CA VAL A 157 -8.69 -34.81 -25.48
C VAL A 157 -9.90 -34.04 -26.00
N PRO A 158 -9.98 -33.70 -27.31
CA PRO A 158 -11.10 -32.96 -27.86
C PRO A 158 -12.47 -33.65 -27.66
N PRO A 159 -13.55 -32.87 -27.45
CA PRO A 159 -13.56 -31.42 -27.32
C PRO A 159 -13.09 -30.96 -25.93
N THR A 160 -12.05 -30.13 -25.90
CA THR A 160 -11.41 -29.60 -24.68
C THR A 160 -12.01 -28.26 -24.21
N ASP A 161 -13.04 -27.78 -24.92
CA ASP A 161 -13.83 -26.58 -24.59
C ASP A 161 -12.96 -25.32 -24.37
N ILE A 162 -13.03 -24.68 -23.20
CA ILE A 162 -12.25 -23.47 -22.88
C ILE A 162 -10.75 -23.75 -22.82
N PHE A 163 -10.31 -25.01 -22.73
CA PHE A 163 -8.91 -25.40 -22.78
C PHE A 163 -8.43 -25.79 -24.19
N ASP A 164 -9.23 -25.57 -25.23
CA ASP A 164 -8.84 -25.88 -26.61
C ASP A 164 -7.52 -25.22 -27.00
N ARG A 165 -6.52 -26.07 -27.31
CA ARG A 165 -5.15 -25.69 -27.68
C ARG A 165 -4.43 -24.83 -26.63
N VAL A 166 -4.87 -24.85 -25.38
CA VAL A 166 -4.13 -24.27 -24.26
C VAL A 166 -3.12 -25.31 -23.80
N PRO A 167 -1.79 -25.02 -23.80
CA PRO A 167 -0.82 -25.95 -23.24
C PRO A 167 -0.98 -26.04 -21.72
N ARG A 168 -0.43 -27.08 -21.10
CA ARG A 168 -0.30 -27.14 -19.64
C ARG A 168 0.38 -25.89 -19.12
N PHE A 169 -0.08 -25.42 -17.98
CA PHE A 169 0.32 -24.15 -17.41
C PHE A 169 0.26 -24.20 -15.89
N LYS A 170 1.07 -23.36 -15.25
CA LYS A 170 1.02 -23.11 -13.81
C LYS A 170 0.13 -21.91 -13.52
N ALA A 171 -0.62 -21.99 -12.43
CA ALA A 171 -1.45 -20.90 -11.95
C ALA A 171 -1.31 -20.70 -10.44
N THR A 172 -1.47 -19.45 -10.01
CA THR A 172 -1.54 -19.06 -8.60
C THR A 172 -2.92 -19.35 -8.02
N LEU A 173 -2.93 -19.81 -6.78
CA LEU A 173 -4.11 -20.16 -6.02
C LEU A 173 -4.28 -19.21 -4.83
N TYR A 174 -5.52 -18.79 -4.57
CA TYR A 174 -5.90 -18.01 -3.37
C TYR A 174 -7.21 -18.55 -2.79
N HIS A 175 -7.20 -19.81 -2.36
CA HIS A 175 -8.38 -20.40 -1.72
C HIS A 175 -8.03 -21.34 -0.57
N SER A 176 -8.89 -21.32 0.46
CA SER A 176 -8.95 -22.28 1.57
C SER A 176 -10.14 -23.23 1.46
N LEU A 177 -11.14 -22.87 0.67
CA LEU A 177 -12.29 -23.69 0.35
C LEU A 177 -12.11 -24.32 -1.04
N CYS A 178 -12.72 -25.48 -1.26
CA CYS A 178 -12.77 -26.12 -2.57
C CYS A 178 -14.14 -26.75 -2.83
N ALA A 179 -14.46 -26.86 -4.11
CA ALA A 179 -15.66 -27.54 -4.58
C ALA A 179 -15.52 -29.07 -4.48
N ASP A 180 -16.60 -29.73 -4.06
CA ASP A 180 -16.70 -31.18 -3.93
C ASP A 180 -17.90 -31.72 -4.68
N ILE A 181 -17.62 -32.32 -5.84
CA ILE A 181 -18.61 -33.00 -6.68
C ILE A 181 -18.64 -34.51 -6.39
N GLY A 182 -18.06 -34.99 -5.29
CA GLY A 182 -17.91 -36.42 -4.99
C GLY A 182 -16.66 -37.03 -5.63
N GLN A 183 -15.62 -36.23 -5.88
CA GLN A 183 -14.37 -36.73 -6.47
C GLN A 183 -13.61 -37.72 -5.58
N ASP A 184 -13.80 -37.62 -4.27
CA ASP A 184 -13.14 -38.47 -3.27
C ASP A 184 -13.81 -39.86 -3.17
N ASP A 185 -15.03 -40.00 -3.69
CA ASP A 185 -15.78 -41.27 -3.76
C ASP A 185 -15.33 -42.16 -4.94
N VAL A 186 -14.48 -41.65 -5.85
CA VAL A 186 -14.04 -42.34 -7.06
C VAL A 186 -12.81 -43.21 -6.75
N PRO A 187 -12.85 -44.54 -6.96
CA PRO A 187 -11.68 -45.40 -6.78
C PRO A 187 -10.50 -44.98 -7.65
N GLU A 188 -9.26 -45.13 -7.14
CA GLU A 188 -8.03 -44.72 -7.83
C GLU A 188 -7.90 -45.32 -9.24
N GLN A 189 -8.27 -46.59 -9.40
CA GLN A 189 -8.27 -47.30 -10.68
C GLN A 189 -9.20 -46.67 -11.74
N ASP A 190 -10.29 -46.03 -11.32
CA ASP A 190 -11.30 -45.44 -12.21
C ASP A 190 -11.02 -43.95 -12.48
N TRP A 191 -10.24 -43.31 -11.60
CA TRP A 191 -9.95 -41.88 -11.63
C TRP A 191 -9.47 -41.34 -12.98
N PRO A 192 -8.52 -41.98 -13.72
CA PRO A 192 -7.99 -41.43 -14.97
C PRO A 192 -9.06 -41.10 -16.02
N THR A 193 -10.16 -41.86 -16.03
CA THR A 193 -11.28 -41.65 -16.94
C THR A 193 -12.44 -40.91 -16.27
N ALA A 194 -12.83 -41.30 -15.06
CA ALA A 194 -13.99 -40.75 -14.37
C ALA A 194 -13.86 -39.25 -14.04
N ARG A 195 -12.64 -38.75 -13.83
CA ARG A 195 -12.37 -37.33 -13.49
C ARG A 195 -12.83 -36.31 -14.53
N TRP A 196 -13.13 -36.74 -15.77
CA TRP A 196 -13.59 -35.85 -16.85
C TRP A 196 -15.09 -35.96 -17.13
N LEU A 197 -15.79 -36.78 -16.36
CA LEU A 197 -17.22 -37.06 -16.52
C LEU A 197 -18.03 -36.39 -15.40
N PRO A 198 -19.29 -36.00 -15.66
CA PRO A 198 -20.19 -35.55 -14.60
C PRO A 198 -20.35 -36.61 -13.51
N SER A 199 -20.34 -36.18 -12.26
CA SER A 199 -20.49 -37.07 -11.12
C SER A 199 -21.96 -37.34 -10.79
N ARG A 200 -22.22 -38.30 -9.91
CA ARG A 200 -23.58 -38.55 -9.40
C ARG A 200 -24.10 -37.39 -8.53
N ARG A 201 -23.19 -36.68 -7.85
CA ARG A 201 -23.53 -35.59 -6.93
C ARG A 201 -23.90 -34.32 -7.69
N ALA A 202 -23.16 -34.00 -8.75
CA ALA A 202 -23.38 -32.84 -9.60
C ALA A 202 -23.49 -33.27 -11.08
N PRO A 203 -24.60 -33.91 -11.50
CA PRO A 203 -24.75 -34.46 -12.84
C PRO A 203 -24.81 -33.39 -13.94
N GLU A 204 -25.10 -32.15 -13.58
CA GLU A 204 -25.18 -31.03 -14.51
C GLU A 204 -23.82 -30.33 -14.74
N LEU A 205 -22.79 -30.70 -13.99
CA LEU A 205 -21.46 -30.11 -14.07
C LEU A 205 -20.47 -31.10 -14.68
N GLN A 206 -19.82 -30.69 -15.77
CA GLN A 206 -18.71 -31.44 -16.35
C GLN A 206 -17.37 -30.86 -15.86
N PRO A 207 -16.53 -31.65 -15.18
CA PRO A 207 -15.19 -31.24 -14.79
C PRO A 207 -14.27 -31.05 -16.00
N LEU A 208 -13.44 -30.01 -15.95
CA LEU A 208 -12.51 -29.64 -17.02
C LEU A 208 -11.05 -29.54 -16.58
N ALA A 209 -10.78 -29.35 -15.29
CA ALA A 209 -9.42 -29.31 -14.75
C ALA A 209 -9.34 -29.72 -13.28
N TRP A 210 -8.17 -30.17 -12.86
CA TRP A 210 -7.86 -30.67 -11.52
C TRP A 210 -6.44 -30.29 -11.09
N ILE A 211 -6.20 -30.30 -9.78
CA ILE A 211 -4.89 -30.43 -9.15
C ILE A 211 -4.94 -31.66 -8.22
N LEU A 212 -3.80 -32.33 -8.09
CA LEU A 212 -3.53 -33.30 -7.03
C LEU A 212 -2.55 -32.65 -6.06
N GLU A 213 -2.97 -32.40 -4.82
CA GLU A 213 -2.12 -31.79 -3.79
C GLU A 213 -1.64 -32.88 -2.81
N ASP A 214 -0.33 -33.05 -2.75
CA ASP A 214 0.33 -33.91 -1.78
C ASP A 214 0.61 -33.14 -0.48
N TYR A 215 0.49 -33.84 0.65
CA TYR A 215 0.77 -33.28 1.97
C TYR A 215 1.86 -34.10 2.67
N ASP A 216 2.93 -33.43 3.09
CA ASP A 216 4.02 -34.06 3.84
C ASP A 216 3.57 -34.39 5.28
N GLY A 217 3.67 -35.66 5.70
CA GLY A 217 3.34 -36.12 7.06
C GLY A 217 3.38 -37.65 7.22
N GLU A 218 3.53 -38.15 8.47
CA GLU A 218 3.75 -39.57 8.81
C GLU A 218 2.63 -40.55 8.42
N ASN A 219 1.52 -40.07 7.85
CA ASN A 219 0.48 -40.92 7.27
C ASN A 219 0.45 -40.76 5.76
N ARG A 220 0.70 -41.86 5.05
CA ARG A 220 0.44 -42.06 3.61
C ARG A 220 -1.05 -41.85 3.33
N HIS A 221 -1.50 -40.60 3.23
CA HIS A 221 -2.80 -40.28 2.68
C HIS A 221 -2.68 -40.07 1.18
N ASP A 222 -3.68 -40.52 0.43
CA ASP A 222 -3.78 -40.24 -1.00
C ASP A 222 -3.79 -38.71 -1.25
N PRO A 223 -3.24 -38.28 -2.40
CA PRO A 223 -3.25 -36.87 -2.79
C PRO A 223 -4.68 -36.31 -2.77
N GLU A 224 -4.83 -35.09 -2.25
CA GLU A 224 -6.12 -34.41 -2.25
C GLU A 224 -6.49 -33.97 -3.68
N ARG A 225 -7.65 -34.41 -4.15
CA ARG A 225 -8.17 -34.11 -5.49
C ARG A 225 -8.96 -32.80 -5.46
N ILE A 226 -8.42 -31.77 -6.08
CA ILE A 226 -8.98 -30.42 -6.07
C ILE A 226 -9.53 -30.09 -7.45
N LEU A 227 -10.83 -29.81 -7.54
CA LEU A 227 -11.51 -29.43 -8.77
C LEU A 227 -11.15 -28.00 -9.17
N MET A 228 -10.62 -27.83 -10.38
CA MET A 228 -10.07 -26.55 -10.84
C MET A 228 -10.87 -25.85 -11.93
N ALA A 229 -11.72 -26.58 -12.65
CA ALA A 229 -12.61 -25.97 -13.62
C ALA A 229 -13.83 -26.86 -13.90
N VAL A 230 -14.96 -26.23 -14.20
CA VAL A 230 -16.18 -26.90 -14.67
C VAL A 230 -16.83 -26.15 -15.81
N ARG A 231 -17.68 -26.85 -16.55
CA ARG A 231 -18.75 -26.26 -17.35
C ARG A 231 -20.09 -26.87 -16.99
N HIS A 232 -21.15 -26.09 -17.10
CA HIS A 232 -22.51 -26.63 -17.07
C HIS A 232 -22.78 -27.39 -18.38
N THR A 233 -23.51 -28.50 -18.30
CA THR A 233 -23.75 -29.39 -19.44
C THR A 233 -24.67 -28.78 -20.50
N THR A 234 -25.70 -28.04 -20.08
CA THR A 234 -26.75 -27.46 -20.97
C THR A 234 -26.84 -25.93 -21.01
N ARG A 235 -26.22 -25.22 -20.07
CA ARG A 235 -26.26 -23.75 -19.92
C ARG A 235 -24.85 -23.17 -20.17
N PRO A 236 -24.73 -21.90 -20.59
CA PRO A 236 -23.45 -21.29 -20.95
C PRO A 236 -22.69 -20.82 -19.69
N LEU A 237 -22.47 -21.72 -18.74
CA LEU A 237 -21.85 -21.40 -17.45
C LEU A 237 -20.53 -22.17 -17.35
N TRP A 238 -19.45 -21.44 -17.07
CA TRP A 238 -18.12 -22.01 -16.82
C TRP A 238 -17.59 -21.45 -15.51
N GLY A 239 -16.65 -22.16 -14.91
CA GLY A 239 -15.88 -21.58 -13.81
C GLY A 239 -14.49 -22.18 -13.66
N VAL A 240 -13.61 -21.43 -13.01
CA VAL A 240 -12.23 -21.79 -12.71
C VAL A 240 -11.85 -21.47 -11.26
N GLN A 241 -11.05 -22.32 -10.62
CA GLN A 241 -10.62 -22.22 -9.22
C GLN A 241 -9.14 -21.78 -9.10
N TYR A 242 -8.72 -20.80 -9.87
CA TYR A 242 -7.38 -20.21 -9.77
C TYR A 242 -7.44 -18.75 -10.20
N HIS A 243 -6.37 -18.00 -9.99
CA HIS A 243 -6.29 -16.58 -10.34
C HIS A 243 -5.55 -16.40 -11.67
N PRO A 244 -6.28 -16.36 -12.82
CA PRO A 244 -5.67 -16.28 -14.14
C PRO A 244 -4.87 -14.97 -14.37
N GLU A 245 -5.08 -13.97 -13.52
CA GLU A 245 -4.53 -12.63 -13.58
C GLU A 245 -3.27 -12.44 -12.73
N SER A 246 -2.99 -13.37 -11.81
CA SER A 246 -1.84 -13.31 -10.91
C SER A 246 -0.53 -13.23 -11.72
N VAL A 247 0.43 -12.46 -11.22
CA VAL A 247 1.71 -12.24 -11.93
C VAL A 247 2.50 -13.55 -12.17
N CYS A 248 2.32 -14.56 -11.30
CA CYS A 248 2.96 -15.87 -11.45
C CYS A 248 2.10 -16.91 -12.20
N THR A 249 0.89 -16.56 -12.64
CA THR A 249 0.13 -17.43 -13.54
C THR A 249 0.66 -17.32 -14.96
N ASP A 250 1.00 -18.47 -15.56
CA ASP A 250 1.58 -18.55 -16.89
C ASP A 250 0.68 -17.88 -17.95
N ALA A 251 1.31 -17.21 -18.91
CA ALA A 251 0.61 -16.48 -19.98
C ALA A 251 -0.32 -17.38 -20.83
N ALA A 252 -0.11 -18.70 -20.83
CA ALA A 252 -0.98 -19.68 -21.47
C ALA A 252 -2.43 -19.62 -20.92
N ALA A 253 -2.63 -19.26 -19.64
CA ALA A 253 -3.96 -19.10 -19.03
C ALA A 253 -4.81 -18.02 -19.74
N LYS A 254 -4.19 -17.04 -20.41
CA LYS A 254 -4.91 -16.06 -21.27
C LYS A 254 -5.67 -16.75 -22.40
N GLY A 255 -5.19 -17.91 -22.86
CA GLY A 255 -5.88 -18.74 -23.84
C GLY A 255 -7.25 -19.20 -23.35
N VAL A 256 -7.38 -19.52 -22.06
CA VAL A 256 -8.64 -19.95 -21.44
C VAL A 256 -9.68 -18.84 -21.49
N ILE A 257 -9.29 -17.59 -21.15
CA ILE A 257 -10.18 -16.43 -21.21
C ILE A 257 -10.66 -16.16 -22.64
N ARG A 258 -9.76 -16.23 -23.62
CA ARG A 258 -10.12 -16.06 -25.05
C ARG A 258 -11.07 -17.15 -25.51
N ASN A 259 -10.80 -18.39 -25.15
CA ASN A 259 -11.62 -19.53 -25.55
C ASN A 259 -13.00 -19.45 -24.91
N TRP A 260 -13.09 -19.15 -23.62
CA TRP A 260 -14.37 -18.90 -22.93
C TRP A 260 -15.19 -17.83 -23.65
N PHE A 261 -14.59 -16.69 -23.98
CA PHE A 261 -15.33 -15.63 -24.66
C PHE A 261 -15.79 -16.04 -26.06
N ARG A 262 -14.99 -16.83 -26.81
CA ARG A 262 -15.46 -17.41 -28.09
C ARG A 262 -16.65 -18.34 -27.89
N GLN A 263 -16.66 -19.15 -26.83
CA GLN A 263 -17.80 -20.02 -26.51
C GLN A 263 -19.04 -19.22 -26.11
N ALA A 264 -18.85 -18.13 -25.35
CA ALA A 264 -19.90 -17.18 -25.03
C ALA A 264 -20.55 -16.57 -26.30
N LEU A 265 -19.72 -16.12 -27.26
CA LEU A 265 -20.23 -15.56 -28.51
C LEU A 265 -20.97 -16.60 -29.35
N LYS A 266 -20.46 -17.84 -29.45
CA LYS A 266 -21.16 -18.95 -30.14
C LYS A 266 -22.51 -19.26 -29.49
N TRP A 267 -22.58 -19.23 -28.15
CA TRP A 267 -23.85 -19.40 -27.45
C TRP A 267 -24.84 -18.30 -27.82
N ASN A 268 -24.42 -17.02 -27.76
CA ASN A 268 -25.30 -15.90 -28.09
C ASN A 268 -25.84 -16.01 -29.52
N GLU A 269 -25.01 -16.43 -30.48
CA GLU A 269 -25.43 -16.69 -31.86
C GLU A 269 -26.44 -17.85 -31.94
N ALA A 270 -26.13 -19.00 -31.32
CA ALA A 270 -26.98 -20.18 -31.35
C ALA A 270 -28.34 -19.96 -30.64
N ALA A 271 -28.34 -19.21 -29.54
CA ALA A 271 -29.53 -18.84 -28.77
C ALA A 271 -30.27 -17.63 -29.37
N ARG A 272 -29.77 -17.03 -30.47
CA ARG A 272 -30.31 -15.83 -31.11
C ARG A 272 -30.46 -14.65 -30.14
N ARG A 273 -29.52 -14.50 -29.21
CA ARG A 273 -29.53 -13.41 -28.24
C ARG A 273 -29.00 -12.13 -28.88
N GLU A 274 -29.88 -11.16 -29.07
CA GLU A 274 -29.50 -9.85 -29.61
C GLU A 274 -28.92 -8.98 -28.49
N VAL A 275 -27.63 -8.64 -28.61
CA VAL A 275 -26.96 -7.68 -27.72
C VAL A 275 -26.99 -6.32 -28.42
N PRO A 276 -27.77 -5.33 -27.92
CA PRO A 276 -27.88 -4.01 -28.56
C PRO A 276 -26.51 -3.38 -28.73
N ARG A 277 -26.15 -2.81 -29.88
CA ARG A 277 -24.83 -2.14 -30.00
C ARG A 277 -24.81 -0.77 -29.33
N ASN A 278 -25.95 -0.08 -29.34
CA ASN A 278 -26.18 1.17 -28.60
C ASN A 278 -27.27 0.94 -27.53
N PRO A 279 -26.88 0.64 -26.28
CA PRO A 279 -27.83 0.46 -25.19
C PRO A 279 -28.50 1.79 -24.84
N SER A 280 -29.67 1.72 -24.22
CA SER A 280 -30.42 2.91 -23.79
C SER A 280 -29.75 3.63 -22.61
N VAL A 281 -28.82 2.96 -21.92
CA VAL A 281 -28.04 3.47 -20.78
C VAL A 281 -26.56 3.42 -21.12
N GLY A 282 -25.80 4.44 -20.72
CA GLY A 282 -24.34 4.44 -20.84
C GLY A 282 -23.69 3.59 -19.73
N TYR A 283 -22.73 2.75 -20.10
CA TYR A 283 -21.95 1.94 -19.15
C TYR A 283 -20.53 2.50 -19.07
N VAL A 284 -20.04 2.75 -17.85
CA VAL A 284 -18.65 3.16 -17.62
C VAL A 284 -17.73 1.99 -17.94
N ASP A 285 -16.76 2.21 -18.84
CA ASP A 285 -15.68 1.26 -19.11
C ASP A 285 -14.64 1.37 -17.99
N SER A 286 -14.62 0.39 -17.08
CA SER A 286 -13.68 0.30 -15.98
C SER A 286 -12.26 0.15 -16.49
N LEU A 287 -11.30 0.75 -15.76
CA LEU A 287 -9.89 0.83 -16.12
C LEU A 287 -9.60 1.55 -17.44
N ASN A 288 -10.55 2.30 -17.98
CA ASN A 288 -10.33 3.15 -19.14
C ASN A 288 -9.71 4.48 -18.68
N PRO A 289 -8.48 4.81 -19.10
CA PRO A 289 -7.81 6.06 -18.73
C PRO A 289 -8.67 7.32 -18.94
N SER A 290 -9.52 7.35 -19.97
CA SER A 290 -10.41 8.49 -20.26
C SER A 290 -11.66 8.57 -19.37
N ASN A 291 -11.99 7.50 -18.65
CA ASN A 291 -13.13 7.46 -17.73
C ASN A 291 -12.70 7.52 -16.26
N HIS A 292 -11.41 7.38 -15.97
CA HIS A 292 -10.93 7.56 -14.60
C HIS A 292 -11.24 8.99 -14.18
N SER A 293 -12.05 9.11 -13.13
CA SER A 293 -12.29 10.35 -12.40
C SER A 293 -11.64 10.20 -11.03
N LEU A 294 -11.18 11.30 -10.45
CA LEU A 294 -10.72 11.30 -9.08
C LEU A 294 -11.89 10.86 -8.18
N PRO A 295 -11.72 9.86 -7.30
CA PRO A 295 -12.79 9.45 -6.41
C PRO A 295 -13.34 10.66 -5.65
N GLY A 296 -14.66 10.83 -5.62
CA GLY A 296 -15.31 11.99 -4.98
C GLY A 296 -15.42 13.28 -5.82
N LEU A 297 -14.78 13.34 -6.99
CA LEU A 297 -15.01 14.37 -8.00
C LEU A 297 -15.97 13.81 -9.07
N ASP A 298 -17.26 14.12 -8.94
CA ASP A 298 -18.25 13.81 -9.98
C ASP A 298 -17.82 14.47 -11.30
N SER A 299 -17.63 13.67 -12.35
CA SER A 299 -17.14 14.08 -13.68
C SER A 299 -17.90 15.23 -14.35
N GLY A 300 -19.09 15.59 -13.84
CA GLY A 300 -19.90 16.72 -14.29
C GLY A 300 -19.86 17.98 -13.40
N ARG A 301 -19.22 17.93 -12.22
CA ARG A 301 -19.19 19.06 -11.27
C ARG A 301 -17.96 19.94 -11.47
N LYS A 302 -18.18 21.25 -11.60
CA LYS A 302 -17.10 22.25 -11.59
C LYS A 302 -16.47 22.35 -10.20
N LEU A 303 -15.16 22.64 -10.13
CA LEU A 303 -14.44 22.95 -8.88
C LEU A 303 -15.20 23.94 -8.00
N SER A 304 -15.79 24.97 -8.61
CA SER A 304 -16.55 26.00 -7.91
C SER A 304 -17.82 25.52 -7.22
N ALA A 305 -18.26 24.29 -7.46
CA ALA A 305 -19.42 23.69 -6.79
C ALA A 305 -19.07 23.00 -5.47
N PHE A 306 -17.79 22.75 -5.20
CA PHE A 306 -17.37 22.08 -3.97
C PHE A 306 -17.39 23.04 -2.77
N PRO A 307 -17.80 22.59 -1.57
CA PRO A 307 -17.91 23.45 -0.38
C PRO A 307 -16.60 24.16 -0.03
N TRP A 308 -15.47 23.48 -0.23
CA TRP A 308 -14.14 23.96 0.14
C TRP A 308 -13.55 25.01 -0.81
N TRP A 309 -14.13 25.17 -2.01
CA TRP A 309 -13.55 25.99 -3.07
C TRP A 309 -13.37 27.45 -2.68
N ASN A 310 -14.40 28.06 -2.12
CA ASN A 310 -14.37 29.48 -1.76
C ASN A 310 -13.36 29.77 -0.65
N ASP A 311 -13.29 28.90 0.36
CA ASP A 311 -12.32 29.04 1.45
C ASP A 311 -10.89 28.94 0.92
N LEU A 312 -10.62 28.00 0.00
CA LEU A 312 -9.32 27.84 -0.61
C LEU A 312 -8.85 29.09 -1.37
N GLN A 313 -9.75 29.93 -1.85
CA GLN A 313 -9.42 31.16 -2.58
C GLN A 313 -9.07 32.37 -1.68
N SER A 314 -8.97 32.19 -0.37
CA SER A 314 -8.86 33.27 0.62
C SER A 314 -7.72 33.08 1.64
N ASP A 315 -7.35 34.17 2.32
CA ASP A 315 -6.35 34.28 3.40
C ASP A 315 -5.09 33.40 3.28
N LEU A 316 -4.89 32.39 4.14
CA LEU A 316 -3.68 31.57 4.20
C LEU A 316 -3.56 30.69 2.96
N ALA A 317 -4.68 30.16 2.48
CA ALA A 317 -4.74 29.28 1.32
C ALA A 317 -4.25 29.94 0.02
N ARG A 318 -4.31 31.28 -0.09
CA ARG A 318 -3.91 32.04 -1.29
C ARG A 318 -2.44 32.51 -1.28
N ARG A 319 -1.69 32.30 -0.19
CA ARG A 319 -0.32 32.85 -0.03
C ARG A 319 0.74 32.06 -0.79
N GLY A 320 1.72 32.75 -1.38
CA GLY A 320 2.87 32.10 -2.03
C GLY A 320 2.50 31.25 -3.25
N ILE A 321 1.45 31.65 -3.98
CA ILE A 321 1.07 31.07 -5.28
C ILE A 321 2.19 31.32 -6.29
N ARG A 322 2.47 30.30 -7.14
CA ARG A 322 3.53 30.32 -8.17
C ARG A 322 4.88 30.83 -7.62
N PRO A 323 5.47 30.10 -6.66
CA PRO A 323 6.74 30.51 -6.09
C PRO A 323 7.85 30.49 -7.16
N GLY A 324 8.84 31.36 -7.00
CA GLY A 324 10.13 31.19 -7.67
C GLY A 324 10.96 30.12 -6.96
N TYR A 325 12.18 29.90 -7.46
CA TYR A 325 13.11 28.93 -6.89
C TYR A 325 14.53 29.51 -6.87
N ALA A 326 15.18 29.44 -5.71
CA ALA A 326 16.56 29.84 -5.51
C ALA A 326 17.35 28.68 -4.88
N CYS A 327 18.58 28.45 -5.34
CA CYS A 327 19.38 27.33 -4.89
C CYS A 327 20.87 27.64 -4.99
N ARG A 328 21.62 27.28 -3.94
CA ARG A 328 23.08 27.21 -3.94
C ARG A 328 23.51 25.75 -3.86
N GLN A 329 24.29 25.32 -4.83
CA GLN A 329 24.96 24.01 -4.79
C GLN A 329 26.36 24.17 -4.18
N ILE A 330 26.69 23.33 -3.19
CA ILE A 330 28.00 23.23 -2.56
C ILE A 330 28.50 21.78 -2.59
N LYS A 331 29.82 21.59 -2.45
CA LYS A 331 30.42 20.26 -2.44
C LYS A 331 30.22 19.61 -1.07
N LEU A 332 29.64 18.42 -1.01
CA LEU A 332 29.48 17.65 0.22
C LEU A 332 30.79 16.91 0.54
N PRO A 333 31.48 17.20 1.65
CA PRO A 333 32.69 16.47 2.04
C PRO A 333 32.36 15.02 2.43
N GLY A 334 33.21 14.07 2.03
CA GLY A 334 33.06 12.69 2.45
C GLY A 334 33.19 12.55 3.96
N GLY A 335 32.25 11.85 4.60
CA GLY A 335 32.23 11.63 6.04
C GLY A 335 31.37 12.61 6.84
N VAL A 336 30.79 13.63 6.20
CA VAL A 336 29.70 14.45 6.76
C VAL A 336 28.37 13.73 6.54
N ASP A 337 27.56 13.61 7.59
CA ASP A 337 26.20 13.05 7.49
C ASP A 337 25.09 14.08 7.77
N THR A 338 23.84 13.63 7.62
CA THR A 338 22.64 14.43 7.83
C THR A 338 22.55 14.98 9.26
N ALA A 339 23.02 14.23 10.26
CA ALA A 339 22.95 14.63 11.66
C ALA A 339 23.95 15.74 11.97
N ASP A 340 25.16 15.71 11.39
CA ASP A 340 26.15 16.77 11.53
C ASP A 340 25.58 18.13 11.09
N ILE A 341 24.90 18.17 9.94
CA ILE A 341 24.29 19.40 9.41
C ILE A 341 23.11 19.85 10.25
N ALA A 342 22.26 18.91 10.68
CA ALA A 342 21.14 19.22 11.57
C ALA A 342 21.61 19.87 12.88
N GLU A 343 22.72 19.40 13.47
CA GLU A 343 23.30 19.96 14.69
C GLU A 343 23.88 21.35 14.48
N VAL A 344 24.60 21.58 13.37
CA VAL A 344 25.10 22.91 12.98
C VAL A 344 23.96 23.92 12.87
N LEU A 345 22.81 23.48 12.35
CA LEU A 345 21.62 24.31 12.16
C LEU A 345 20.69 24.36 13.39
N GLY A 346 21.04 23.68 14.50
CA GLY A 346 20.25 23.66 15.72
C GLY A 346 18.91 22.90 15.60
N LEU A 347 18.80 21.99 14.64
CA LEU A 347 17.60 21.23 14.31
C LEU A 347 17.50 19.98 15.19
N GLY A 348 17.01 20.18 16.41
CA GLY A 348 16.85 19.09 17.40
C GLY A 348 15.95 19.45 18.59
N TYR A 349 15.59 20.73 18.73
CA TYR A 349 14.81 21.26 19.87
C TYR A 349 13.56 22.03 19.45
N LYS A 350 13.26 22.06 18.15
CA LYS A 350 12.11 22.72 17.55
C LYS A 350 11.32 21.73 16.70
N ASP A 351 10.20 22.18 16.15
CA ASP A 351 9.50 21.45 15.10
C ASP A 351 10.45 21.35 13.90
N THR A 352 10.57 20.15 13.33
CA THR A 352 11.64 19.81 12.38
C THR A 352 11.20 18.59 11.60
N ILE A 353 11.58 18.50 10.32
CA ILE A 353 11.37 17.31 9.49
C ILE A 353 12.69 17.01 8.80
N ILE A 354 13.22 15.82 9.06
CA ILE A 354 14.39 15.27 8.40
C ILE A 354 13.97 13.94 7.79
N LEU A 355 14.22 13.79 6.49
CA LEU A 355 14.09 12.54 5.74
C LEU A 355 15.49 12.11 5.35
N ASP A 356 15.96 10.99 5.87
CA ASP A 356 17.37 10.61 5.90
C ASP A 356 17.63 9.27 5.21
N SER A 357 18.21 9.36 4.02
CA SER A 357 18.71 8.24 3.23
C SER A 357 20.24 8.17 3.23
N SER A 358 20.90 8.53 4.34
CA SER A 358 22.35 8.40 4.49
C SER A 358 22.88 6.95 4.50
N SER A 359 22.01 5.93 4.50
CA SER A 359 22.43 4.52 4.41
C SER A 359 23.07 4.15 3.06
N THR A 360 23.03 5.03 2.05
CA THR A 360 23.79 4.87 0.79
C THR A 360 25.27 4.56 1.05
N VAL A 361 25.85 5.19 2.08
CA VAL A 361 27.26 4.97 2.48
C VAL A 361 27.51 3.51 2.88
N ASN A 362 26.47 2.79 3.29
CA ASN A 362 26.51 1.39 3.68
C ASN A 362 26.09 0.43 2.53
N GLY A 363 25.99 0.92 1.29
CA GLY A 363 25.67 0.11 0.10
C GLY A 363 24.19 -0.17 -0.13
N ASP A 364 23.31 0.60 0.50
CA ASP A 364 21.86 0.46 0.36
C ASP A 364 21.39 0.94 -1.04
N PRO A 365 20.71 0.08 -1.84
CA PRO A 365 20.37 0.40 -3.22
C PRO A 365 19.27 1.45 -3.38
N LEU A 366 18.42 1.65 -2.37
CA LEU A 366 17.31 2.61 -2.42
C LEU A 366 17.69 3.99 -1.89
N ALA A 367 18.75 4.04 -1.09
CA ALA A 367 19.20 5.25 -0.45
C ALA A 367 19.98 6.14 -1.44
N ARG A 368 19.61 7.41 -1.56
CA ARG A 368 20.34 8.38 -2.40
C ARG A 368 20.52 9.74 -1.76
N SER A 369 19.40 10.38 -1.40
CA SER A 369 19.40 11.78 -0.97
C SER A 369 18.73 11.95 0.38
N SER A 370 19.27 12.84 1.22
CA SER A 370 18.62 13.24 2.48
C SER A 370 18.11 14.67 2.38
N VAL A 371 16.95 14.93 2.99
CA VAL A 371 16.26 16.22 2.97
C VAL A 371 16.10 16.72 4.40
N ILE A 372 16.61 17.92 4.66
CA ILE A 372 16.47 18.63 5.93
C ILE A 372 15.57 19.84 5.68
N ALA A 373 14.35 19.83 6.22
CA ALA A 373 13.45 20.99 6.18
C ALA A 373 13.87 22.03 7.21
N LEU A 374 13.91 23.30 6.79
CA LEU A 374 14.26 24.44 7.64
C LEU A 374 13.01 25.29 7.91
N GLY A 375 12.92 25.87 9.11
CA GLY A 375 11.82 26.76 9.50
C GLY A 375 10.46 26.06 9.61
N VAL A 376 10.44 24.77 9.95
CA VAL A 376 9.19 23.98 10.13
C VAL A 376 8.35 24.51 11.30
N ASP A 377 8.99 25.09 12.31
CA ASP A 377 8.34 25.80 13.42
C ASP A 377 7.53 27.02 12.97
N GLU A 378 7.81 27.55 11.77
CA GLU A 378 7.10 28.67 11.15
C GLU A 378 6.44 28.29 9.82
N ALA A 379 6.43 27.01 9.43
CA ALA A 379 5.83 26.58 8.17
C ALA A 379 4.30 26.49 8.28
N LEU A 380 3.59 26.87 7.21
CA LEU A 380 2.15 26.60 7.10
C LEU A 380 1.92 25.08 7.16
N ARG A 381 0.92 24.65 7.92
CA ARG A 381 0.53 23.25 8.10
C ARG A 381 -0.88 23.04 7.58
N LEU A 382 -1.07 21.95 6.87
CA LEU A 382 -2.37 21.40 6.50
C LEU A 382 -2.63 20.21 7.42
N GLU A 383 -3.66 20.34 8.25
CA GLU A 383 -4.03 19.39 9.31
C GLU A 383 -5.47 18.92 9.07
N TYR A 384 -5.70 17.61 9.08
CA TYR A 384 -7.04 17.03 9.01
C TYR A 384 -7.16 15.84 9.96
N HIS A 385 -8.27 15.79 10.69
CA HIS A 385 -8.69 14.67 11.54
C HIS A 385 -9.86 13.97 10.87
N VAL A 386 -9.79 12.65 10.73
CA VAL A 386 -10.84 11.87 10.06
C VAL A 386 -12.18 12.09 10.76
N GLY A 387 -13.16 12.58 10.00
CA GLY A 387 -14.52 12.84 10.47
C GLY A 387 -14.82 14.31 10.77
N ASP A 388 -13.81 15.20 10.74
CA ASP A 388 -14.03 16.64 10.82
C ASP A 388 -14.69 17.17 9.55
N SER A 389 -15.66 18.08 9.71
CA SER A 389 -16.32 18.79 8.58
C SER A 389 -15.44 19.86 7.92
N TYR A 390 -14.16 19.96 8.32
CA TYR A 390 -13.22 20.96 7.83
C TYR A 390 -11.78 20.44 7.87
N LEU A 391 -10.94 21.04 7.05
CA LEU A 391 -9.48 20.92 7.11
C LEU A 391 -8.90 22.22 7.66
N VAL A 392 -7.81 22.16 8.42
CA VAL A 392 -7.20 23.34 9.04
C VAL A 392 -5.89 23.69 8.34
N LEU A 393 -5.81 24.92 7.84
CA LEU A 393 -4.53 25.55 7.50
C LEU A 393 -4.06 26.35 8.71
N ARG A 394 -2.93 25.95 9.31
CA ARG A 394 -2.35 26.59 10.49
C ARG A 394 -1.00 27.18 10.15
N GLN A 395 -0.86 28.48 10.39
CA GLN A 395 0.41 29.20 10.32
C GLN A 395 0.87 29.46 11.76
N PRO A 396 1.87 28.71 12.29
CA PRO A 396 2.35 28.88 13.65
C PRO A 396 2.85 30.30 13.93
N ALA A 397 2.85 30.68 15.21
CA ALA A 397 3.44 31.94 15.64
C ALA A 397 4.95 32.00 15.36
N ALA A 398 5.41 33.13 14.83
CA ALA A 398 6.82 33.41 14.55
C ALA A 398 7.24 34.68 15.30
N SER A 399 8.54 35.00 15.33
CA SER A 399 9.02 36.21 16.01
C SER A 399 8.36 37.48 15.46
N GLY A 400 7.45 38.07 16.24
CA GLY A 400 6.69 39.27 15.86
C GLY A 400 5.40 39.01 15.06
N ARG A 401 5.02 37.74 14.80
CA ARG A 401 3.78 37.38 14.10
C ARG A 401 2.94 36.39 14.94
N PRO A 402 1.68 36.71 15.28
CA PRO A 402 0.81 35.78 15.99
C PRO A 402 0.46 34.57 15.13
N GLU A 403 0.08 33.47 15.78
CA GLU A 403 -0.49 32.31 15.09
C GLU A 403 -1.74 32.73 14.31
N LYS A 404 -1.89 32.19 13.10
CA LYS A 404 -3.10 32.30 12.29
C LYS A 404 -3.61 30.91 11.93
N SER A 405 -4.92 30.74 11.92
CA SER A 405 -5.55 29.52 11.42
C SER A 405 -6.72 29.88 10.50
N GLN A 406 -6.92 29.04 9.49
CA GLN A 406 -8.02 29.10 8.55
C GLN A 406 -8.63 27.71 8.45
N ARG A 407 -9.95 27.62 8.58
CA ARG A 407 -10.69 26.39 8.31
C ARG A 407 -11.15 26.39 6.86
N ILE A 408 -10.97 25.26 6.19
CA ILE A 408 -11.47 24.97 4.85
C ILE A 408 -12.64 24.01 5.01
N TYR A 409 -13.86 24.49 4.78
CA TYR A 409 -15.06 23.70 5.01
C TYR A 409 -15.23 22.60 3.95
N LEU A 410 -15.35 21.33 4.38
CA LEU A 410 -15.43 20.17 3.48
C LEU A 410 -16.88 19.74 3.19
N GLY A 411 -17.84 20.13 4.04
CA GLY A 411 -19.24 19.68 3.99
C GLY A 411 -19.69 18.99 5.28
N GLU A 412 -21.00 18.77 5.45
CA GLU A 412 -21.54 18.04 6.62
C GLU A 412 -21.33 16.52 6.48
N ASP A 413 -21.64 15.98 5.30
CA ASP A 413 -21.32 14.61 4.89
C ASP A 413 -20.00 14.64 4.11
N VAL A 414 -18.90 14.63 4.85
CA VAL A 414 -17.56 14.73 4.26
C VAL A 414 -17.28 13.48 3.45
N ASP A 415 -17.13 13.68 2.14
CA ASP A 415 -16.49 12.71 1.27
C ASP A 415 -15.03 12.51 1.73
N PRO A 416 -14.60 11.28 2.08
CA PRO A 416 -13.24 10.97 2.53
C PRO A 416 -12.13 11.44 1.59
N TRP A 417 -12.45 11.70 0.32
CA TRP A 417 -11.50 12.19 -0.68
C TRP A 417 -11.31 13.72 -0.68
N SER A 418 -12.21 14.47 -0.04
CA SER A 418 -12.18 15.94 -0.02
C SER A 418 -10.87 16.54 0.51
N PRO A 419 -10.26 16.04 1.61
CA PRO A 419 -8.95 16.54 2.08
C PRO A 419 -7.85 16.42 1.02
N TRP A 420 -7.85 15.32 0.25
CA TRP A 420 -6.89 15.08 -0.82
C TRP A 420 -7.10 16.04 -1.99
N HIS A 421 -8.35 16.33 -2.36
CA HIS A 421 -8.67 17.33 -3.38
C HIS A 421 -8.21 18.74 -2.99
N VAL A 422 -8.44 19.14 -1.74
CA VAL A 422 -7.96 20.42 -1.20
C VAL A 422 -6.43 20.51 -1.28
N MET A 423 -5.73 19.44 -0.88
CA MET A 423 -4.26 19.38 -0.94
C MET A 423 -3.74 19.42 -2.39
N SER A 424 -4.40 18.70 -3.31
CA SER A 424 -4.07 18.68 -4.73
C SER A 424 -4.22 20.06 -5.38
N GLU A 425 -5.34 20.75 -5.16
CA GLU A 425 -5.54 22.11 -5.65
C GLU A 425 -4.57 23.12 -5.03
N TYR A 426 -4.32 23.03 -3.72
CA TYR A 426 -3.33 23.86 -3.06
C TYR A 426 -1.94 23.72 -3.70
N TRP A 427 -1.53 22.48 -4.02
CA TRP A 427 -0.28 22.20 -4.70
C TRP A 427 -0.27 22.72 -6.15
N ARG A 428 -1.36 22.52 -6.92
CA ARG A 428 -1.47 22.95 -8.32
C ARG A 428 -1.20 24.45 -8.50
N TRP A 429 -1.68 25.29 -7.60
CA TRP A 429 -1.41 26.74 -7.64
C TRP A 429 0.05 27.12 -7.36
N ARG A 430 0.84 26.17 -6.85
CA ARG A 430 2.24 26.35 -6.46
C ARG A 430 3.20 25.45 -7.25
N LYS A 431 2.69 24.77 -8.29
CA LYS A 431 3.49 23.95 -9.20
C LYS A 431 4.55 24.82 -9.90
N VAL A 432 5.77 24.31 -9.96
CA VAL A 432 6.90 24.92 -10.66
C VAL A 432 7.27 24.04 -11.85
N SER A 433 7.59 24.65 -13.00
CA SER A 433 8.00 23.93 -14.21
C SER A 433 9.31 23.17 -14.03
N GLU A 434 9.52 22.13 -14.85
CA GLU A 434 10.76 21.35 -14.86
C GLU A 434 11.91 22.14 -15.52
N ASP A 435 13.07 22.17 -14.86
CA ASP A 435 14.26 22.93 -15.24
C ASP A 435 15.53 22.07 -15.07
N GLY A 436 15.82 21.19 -16.04
CA GLY A 436 17.11 20.48 -16.12
C GLY A 436 17.49 19.62 -14.91
N HIS A 437 18.80 19.48 -14.63
CA HIS A 437 19.32 18.66 -13.54
C HIS A 437 18.97 19.31 -12.19
N THR A 438 18.12 18.64 -11.42
CA THR A 438 17.48 19.21 -10.23
C THR A 438 17.69 18.31 -9.00
N PRO A 439 17.74 18.88 -7.78
CA PRO A 439 17.78 18.10 -6.57
C PRO A 439 16.55 17.18 -6.46
N THR A 440 16.66 16.16 -5.62
CA THR A 440 15.62 15.15 -5.38
C THR A 440 14.33 15.74 -4.80
N PHE A 441 14.43 16.91 -4.16
CA PHE A 441 13.32 17.70 -3.59
C PHE A 441 13.61 19.18 -3.82
N LYS A 442 12.60 20.01 -4.10
CA LYS A 442 12.73 21.48 -4.31
C LYS A 442 11.95 22.34 -3.31
N GLY A 443 11.29 21.73 -2.34
CA GLY A 443 10.23 22.36 -1.55
C GLY A 443 8.86 21.85 -1.96
N GLY A 444 7.88 21.98 -1.07
CA GLY A 444 6.54 21.42 -1.24
C GLY A 444 5.99 20.86 0.08
N PHE A 445 5.09 19.89 0.00
CA PHE A 445 4.54 19.23 1.19
C PHE A 445 5.53 18.21 1.75
N MET A 446 5.71 18.24 3.07
CA MET A 446 6.42 17.20 3.83
C MET A 446 5.64 16.89 5.11
N GLY A 447 5.47 15.61 5.43
CA GLY A 447 4.68 15.24 6.59
C GLY A 447 4.31 13.77 6.62
N PHE A 448 3.24 13.47 7.35
CA PHE A 448 2.79 12.10 7.59
C PHE A 448 1.29 11.93 7.35
N VAL A 449 0.92 10.68 7.11
CA VAL A 449 -0.45 10.19 7.00
C VAL A 449 -0.57 8.95 7.88
N THR A 450 -1.54 8.94 8.78
CA THR A 450 -1.80 7.81 9.69
C THR A 450 -2.46 6.65 8.96
N TYR A 451 -2.47 5.47 9.61
CA TYR A 451 -3.20 4.31 9.12
C TYR A 451 -4.70 4.59 8.99
N GLU A 452 -5.29 5.31 9.96
CA GLU A 452 -6.71 5.63 10.01
C GLU A 452 -7.15 6.56 8.88
N MET A 453 -6.28 7.46 8.41
CA MET A 453 -6.58 8.24 7.19
C MET A 453 -6.80 7.31 5.99
N GLY A 454 -5.96 6.29 5.82
CA GLY A 454 -6.12 5.30 4.75
C GLY A 454 -7.37 4.43 4.93
N LEU A 455 -7.70 4.05 6.16
CA LEU A 455 -8.95 3.33 6.44
C LEU A 455 -10.19 4.15 6.07
N SER A 456 -10.14 5.47 6.26
CA SER A 456 -11.27 6.35 5.96
C SER A 456 -11.63 6.41 4.48
N THR A 457 -10.64 6.29 3.57
CA THR A 457 -10.86 6.22 2.13
C THR A 457 -11.19 4.80 1.67
N LEU A 458 -10.57 3.78 2.26
CA LEU A 458 -10.78 2.37 1.90
C LEU A 458 -12.15 1.84 2.34
N SER A 459 -12.59 2.19 3.55
CA SER A 459 -13.87 1.77 4.13
C SER A 459 -14.50 2.96 4.86
N PRO A 460 -15.22 3.84 4.13
CA PRO A 460 -15.85 5.03 4.69
C PRO A 460 -16.74 4.69 5.89
N GLY A 461 -16.53 5.37 7.01
CA GLY A 461 -17.24 5.12 8.28
C GLY A 461 -16.63 4.05 9.18
N SER A 462 -15.55 3.37 8.77
CA SER A 462 -14.83 2.39 9.60
C SER A 462 -14.04 3.02 10.76
N VAL A 463 -13.69 4.30 10.66
CA VAL A 463 -13.00 5.05 11.71
C VAL A 463 -14.04 5.71 12.62
N SER A 464 -13.97 5.38 13.92
CA SER A 464 -14.88 5.94 14.93
C SER A 464 -14.73 7.46 15.03
N LYS A 465 -15.84 8.18 15.21
CA LYS A 465 -15.81 9.62 15.57
C LYS A 465 -15.43 9.86 17.04
N ALA A 466 -15.54 8.84 17.90
CA ALA A 466 -15.31 8.95 19.34
C ALA A 466 -13.96 8.32 19.73
N ARG A 467 -12.85 8.93 19.29
CA ARG A 467 -11.47 8.40 19.45
C ARG A 467 -10.82 8.77 20.79
N GLY A 468 -11.42 9.66 21.57
CA GLY A 468 -10.85 10.15 22.82
C GLY A 468 -9.70 11.15 22.65
N HIS A 469 -9.37 11.55 21.41
CA HIS A 469 -8.39 12.57 21.07
C HIS A 469 -8.80 13.28 19.77
N HIS A 470 -8.14 14.41 19.44
CA HIS A 470 -8.37 15.18 18.21
C HIS A 470 -7.03 15.43 17.49
N ARG A 471 -6.34 14.32 17.18
CA ARG A 471 -4.99 14.32 16.59
C ARG A 471 -5.11 14.31 15.07
N PRO A 472 -4.23 15.01 14.33
CA PRO A 472 -4.30 15.00 12.87
C PRO A 472 -3.93 13.62 12.31
N ASP A 473 -4.76 13.12 11.42
CA ASP A 473 -4.54 11.88 10.66
C ASP A 473 -3.81 12.15 9.34
N LEU A 474 -3.92 13.37 8.82
CA LEU A 474 -3.14 13.94 7.73
C LEU A 474 -2.49 15.23 8.24
N CYS A 475 -1.16 15.30 8.25
CA CYS A 475 -0.43 16.48 8.69
C CYS A 475 0.74 16.79 7.75
N MET A 476 0.64 17.87 6.98
CA MET A 476 1.61 18.25 5.97
C MET A 476 2.11 19.69 6.19
N ALA A 477 3.40 19.87 6.37
CA ALA A 477 4.04 21.19 6.37
C ALA A 477 4.38 21.61 4.94
N TRP A 478 4.10 22.87 4.58
CA TRP A 478 4.59 23.47 3.35
C TRP A 478 6.03 23.96 3.55
N VAL A 479 6.98 23.14 3.13
CA VAL A 479 8.42 23.39 3.29
C VAL A 479 8.92 24.25 2.13
N SER A 480 9.24 25.50 2.44
CA SER A 480 9.82 26.45 1.49
C SER A 480 11.34 26.58 1.59
N LYS A 481 11.96 26.16 2.70
CA LYS A 481 13.40 26.25 2.95
C LYS A 481 13.95 24.87 3.26
N SER A 482 15.01 24.45 2.59
CA SER A 482 15.58 23.11 2.82
C SER A 482 17.06 23.01 2.46
N VAL A 483 17.70 21.98 3.01
CA VAL A 483 19.01 21.48 2.57
C VAL A 483 18.81 20.05 2.04
N VAL A 484 19.26 19.78 0.82
CA VAL A 484 19.22 18.44 0.21
C VAL A 484 20.63 17.93 0.00
N LEU A 485 20.95 16.77 0.55
CA LEU A 485 22.24 16.10 0.41
C LEU A 485 22.09 14.99 -0.62
N ASP A 486 22.74 15.09 -1.78
CA ASP A 486 22.85 13.97 -2.73
C ASP A 486 24.16 13.23 -2.41
N HIS A 487 24.04 12.12 -1.67
CA HIS A 487 25.18 11.34 -1.18
C HIS A 487 25.93 10.65 -2.31
N GLN A 488 25.23 10.34 -3.41
CA GLN A 488 25.80 9.69 -4.58
C GLN A 488 26.59 10.67 -5.45
N ALA A 489 26.05 11.87 -5.66
CA ALA A 489 26.72 12.92 -6.42
C ALA A 489 27.77 13.69 -5.59
N GLY A 490 27.77 13.56 -4.26
CA GLY A 490 28.72 14.25 -3.38
C GLY A 490 28.48 15.77 -3.34
N VAL A 491 27.21 16.19 -3.39
CA VAL A 491 26.81 17.60 -3.42
C VAL A 491 25.68 17.87 -2.43
N ALA A 492 25.62 19.09 -1.90
CA ALA A 492 24.52 19.58 -1.11
C ALA A 492 23.89 20.81 -1.76
N TYR A 493 22.57 20.91 -1.68
CA TYR A 493 21.76 21.99 -2.22
C TYR A 493 21.11 22.74 -1.07
N VAL A 494 21.46 24.01 -0.87
CA VAL A 494 20.79 24.91 0.07
C VAL A 494 19.81 25.75 -0.75
N GLN A 495 18.52 25.59 -0.51
CA GLN A 495 17.49 26.02 -1.46
C GLN A 495 16.24 26.60 -0.80
N ALA A 496 15.56 27.47 -1.54
CA ALA A 496 14.32 28.11 -1.15
C ALA A 496 13.30 28.17 -2.31
N LEU A 497 12.03 27.94 -1.99
CA LEU A 497 10.90 28.44 -2.78
C LEU A 497 10.73 29.92 -2.47
N THR A 498 10.94 30.78 -3.47
CA THR A 498 10.88 32.23 -3.27
C THR A 498 9.46 32.75 -3.45
N SER A 499 9.04 33.63 -2.56
CA SER A 499 7.72 34.28 -2.56
C SER A 499 7.83 35.65 -1.88
N GLU A 500 6.74 36.40 -1.78
CA GLU A 500 6.71 37.65 -1.00
C GLU A 500 7.18 37.45 0.46
N ASP A 501 6.98 36.26 1.02
CA ASP A 501 7.35 35.91 2.40
C ASP A 501 8.74 35.25 2.53
N CYS A 502 9.43 34.96 1.42
CA CYS A 502 10.74 34.29 1.42
C CYS A 502 11.57 34.71 0.20
N ASP A 503 12.54 35.61 0.40
CA ASP A 503 13.37 36.18 -0.68
C ASP A 503 14.64 35.37 -1.02
N GLY A 504 14.95 34.33 -0.22
CA GLY A 504 16.13 33.49 -0.41
C GLY A 504 17.44 34.06 0.12
N LEU A 505 17.44 35.25 0.74
CA LEU A 505 18.67 35.91 1.22
C LEU A 505 19.39 35.11 2.32
N TRP A 506 18.66 34.26 3.04
CA TRP A 506 19.20 33.38 4.10
C TRP A 506 20.13 32.28 3.58
N ILE A 507 20.10 31.96 2.27
CA ILE A 507 20.84 30.84 1.69
C ILE A 507 22.35 31.01 1.94
N ASP A 508 22.88 32.21 1.70
CA ASP A 508 24.31 32.47 1.83
C ASP A 508 24.76 32.38 3.31
N ASP A 509 23.92 32.81 4.27
CA ASP A 509 24.19 32.68 5.71
C ASP A 509 24.26 31.21 6.14
N VAL A 510 23.34 30.38 5.66
CA VAL A 510 23.32 28.94 5.97
C VAL A 510 24.49 28.22 5.32
N VAL A 511 24.84 28.56 4.08
CA VAL A 511 26.02 28.02 3.40
C VAL A 511 27.28 28.36 4.20
N GLN A 512 27.43 29.62 4.61
CA GLN A 512 28.57 30.04 5.43
C GLN A 512 28.61 29.28 6.77
N ALA A 513 27.48 29.12 7.45
CA ALA A 513 27.41 28.38 8.72
C ALA A 513 27.81 26.91 8.55
N ILE A 514 27.34 26.25 7.48
CA ILE A 514 27.68 24.87 7.16
C ILE A 514 29.18 24.75 6.83
N GLU A 515 29.68 25.56 5.89
CA GLU A 515 31.06 25.45 5.40
C GLU A 515 32.09 25.79 6.47
N THR A 516 31.79 26.70 7.40
CA THR A 516 32.70 27.07 8.49
C THR A 516 32.62 26.13 9.69
N SER A 517 31.67 25.19 9.71
CA SER A 517 31.49 24.27 10.83
C SER A 517 32.68 23.28 10.96
N PRO A 518 33.02 22.84 12.20
CA PRO A 518 34.06 21.83 12.39
C PRO A 518 33.78 20.51 11.67
N ALA A 519 32.51 20.09 11.58
CA ALA A 519 32.11 18.88 10.88
C ALA A 519 32.44 18.96 9.38
N TRP A 520 32.27 20.13 8.77
CA TRP A 520 32.56 20.36 7.35
C TRP A 520 34.05 20.56 7.06
N GLN A 521 34.77 21.27 7.94
CA GLN A 521 36.21 21.53 7.82
C GLN A 521 37.07 20.31 8.15
N HIS A 522 36.59 19.45 9.06
CA HIS A 522 37.28 18.24 9.51
C HIS A 522 36.34 17.01 9.54
N PRO A 523 35.90 16.52 8.37
CA PRO A 523 34.95 15.41 8.29
C PRO A 523 35.43 14.16 9.04
N GLY A 524 34.52 13.53 9.79
CA GLY A 524 34.79 12.31 10.56
C GLY A 524 35.55 12.50 11.87
N ARG A 525 36.00 13.71 12.21
CA ARG A 525 36.74 14.00 13.46
C ARG A 525 35.77 14.01 14.66
N GLY A 526 35.87 13.02 15.54
CA GLY A 526 35.02 12.91 16.74
C GLY A 526 33.95 11.82 16.69
N ARG A 527 33.83 11.06 15.59
CA ARG A 527 33.04 9.82 15.54
C ARG A 527 33.69 8.78 16.47
N ARG A 528 33.23 8.70 17.72
CA ARG A 528 33.48 7.52 18.53
C ARG A 528 32.56 6.42 18.02
N PRO A 529 33.08 5.23 17.66
CA PRO A 529 32.22 4.07 17.56
C PRO A 529 31.73 3.77 18.97
N ASP A 530 30.50 4.13 19.30
CA ASP A 530 29.83 3.63 20.50
C ASP A 530 29.51 2.15 20.27
N ALA A 531 30.55 1.34 20.29
CA ALA A 531 30.45 -0.10 20.40
C ALA A 531 30.20 -0.47 21.87
N LYS A 532 29.07 0.00 22.43
CA LYS A 532 28.51 -0.70 23.59
C LYS A 532 28.14 -2.11 23.09
N SER A 533 28.49 -3.15 23.86
CA SER A 533 28.12 -4.52 23.50
C SER A 533 26.60 -4.62 23.47
N ARG A 534 26.03 -4.90 22.30
CA ARG A 534 24.58 -5.05 22.14
C ARG A 534 24.12 -6.24 22.97
N LEU A 535 23.11 -6.04 23.81
CA LEU A 535 22.38 -7.15 24.43
C LEU A 535 21.76 -8.01 23.31
N SER A 536 21.67 -9.33 23.54
CA SER A 536 20.82 -10.18 22.71
C SER A 536 19.36 -9.71 22.82
N ASN A 537 18.50 -10.11 21.88
CA ASN A 537 17.09 -9.74 21.91
C ASN A 537 16.43 -10.23 23.21
N GLU A 538 16.76 -11.44 23.66
CA GLU A 538 16.26 -12.05 24.89
C GLU A 538 16.74 -11.27 26.12
N ALA A 539 18.04 -10.96 26.18
CA ALA A 539 18.62 -10.21 27.28
C ALA A 539 18.06 -8.77 27.37
N LEU A 540 17.78 -8.14 26.22
CA LEU A 540 17.12 -6.83 26.15
C LEU A 540 15.68 -6.92 26.67
N LEU A 541 14.89 -7.88 26.20
CA LEU A 541 13.51 -8.08 26.66
C LEU A 541 13.45 -8.42 28.14
N ASP A 542 14.36 -9.26 28.65
CA ASP A 542 14.44 -9.59 30.07
C ASP A 542 14.90 -8.40 30.92
N HIS A 543 15.80 -7.57 30.41
CA HIS A 543 16.21 -6.34 31.09
C HIS A 543 15.02 -5.37 31.19
N VAL A 544 14.29 -5.19 30.10
CA VAL A 544 13.10 -4.33 30.04
C VAL A 544 11.97 -4.87 30.93
N ARG A 545 11.71 -6.19 30.91
CA ARG A 545 10.67 -6.85 31.72
C ARG A 545 10.97 -6.90 33.21
N ARG A 546 12.24 -7.08 33.60
CA ARG A 546 12.64 -7.10 35.03
C ARG A 546 12.37 -5.77 35.72
N GLY A 547 12.27 -4.69 34.96
CA GLY A 547 12.02 -3.35 35.49
C GLY A 547 13.24 -2.82 36.25
N GLY A 548 13.60 -1.58 35.97
CA GLY A 548 14.70 -0.91 36.63
C GLY A 548 14.82 0.52 36.13
N GLY A 549 14.64 1.48 37.03
CA GLY A 549 14.81 2.91 36.74
C GLY A 549 13.56 3.64 36.27
N ARG A 550 13.77 4.81 35.66
CA ARG A 550 12.74 5.78 35.24
C ARG A 550 12.13 5.51 33.86
N LEU A 551 12.32 4.35 33.26
CA LEU A 551 11.64 3.94 32.02
C LEU A 551 10.74 2.75 32.32
N HIS A 552 9.45 2.85 32.01
CA HIS A 552 8.50 1.75 32.15
C HIS A 552 8.00 1.32 30.78
N VAL A 553 8.13 0.04 30.45
CA VAL A 553 7.76 -0.52 29.15
C VAL A 553 6.74 -1.63 29.35
N SER A 554 5.65 -1.54 28.60
CA SER A 554 4.63 -2.57 28.49
C SER A 554 4.65 -3.13 27.08
N VAL A 555 5.19 -4.34 26.93
CA VAL A 555 5.17 -5.08 25.66
C VAL A 555 3.88 -5.89 25.53
N PRO A 556 3.46 -6.27 24.30
CA PRO A 556 2.33 -7.15 24.09
C PRO A 556 2.44 -8.47 24.88
N ASP A 557 1.31 -8.95 25.40
CA ASP A 557 1.23 -10.26 26.05
C ASP A 557 1.42 -11.38 25.02
N SER A 558 2.31 -12.32 25.32
CA SER A 558 2.65 -13.41 24.41
C SER A 558 1.45 -14.30 24.10
N ASN A 559 0.70 -14.70 25.13
CA ASN A 559 -0.42 -15.63 24.98
C ASN A 559 -1.60 -14.94 24.27
N GLY A 560 -1.85 -13.67 24.58
CA GLY A 560 -2.82 -12.84 23.88
C GLY A 560 -2.51 -12.73 22.39
N TYR A 561 -1.26 -12.39 22.04
CA TYR A 561 -0.85 -12.27 20.64
C TYR A 561 -0.93 -13.61 19.90
N GLU A 562 -0.50 -14.72 20.49
CA GLU A 562 -0.64 -16.07 19.90
C GLU A 562 -2.12 -16.45 19.71
N SER A 563 -2.99 -16.08 20.65
CA SER A 563 -4.43 -16.27 20.50
C SER A 563 -5.00 -15.43 19.35
N ASP A 564 -4.53 -14.21 19.15
CA ASP A 564 -4.97 -13.33 18.06
C ASP A 564 -4.47 -13.84 16.70
N VAL A 565 -3.24 -14.38 16.62
CA VAL A 565 -2.75 -15.11 15.44
C VAL A 565 -3.67 -16.28 15.12
N SER A 566 -4.06 -17.06 16.13
CA SER A 566 -4.97 -18.20 15.93
C SER A 566 -6.33 -17.75 15.38
N LYS A 567 -6.89 -16.63 15.88
CA LYS A 567 -8.12 -16.05 15.33
C LYS A 567 -7.96 -15.62 13.87
N CYS A 568 -6.84 -14.98 13.53
CA CYS A 568 -6.53 -14.63 12.14
C CYS A 568 -6.52 -15.89 11.25
N GLN A 569 -5.91 -16.99 11.71
CA GLN A 569 -5.90 -18.26 10.98
C GLN A 569 -7.29 -18.87 10.79
N ASP A 570 -8.18 -18.71 11.77
CA ASP A 570 -9.57 -19.17 11.65
C ASP A 570 -10.32 -18.38 10.55
N TYR A 571 -10.21 -17.05 10.53
CA TYR A 571 -10.75 -16.23 9.45
C TYR A 571 -10.21 -16.63 8.08
N ILE A 572 -8.89 -16.85 7.98
CA ILE A 572 -8.24 -17.26 6.73
C ILE A 572 -8.76 -18.64 6.28
N ARG A 573 -8.90 -19.59 7.21
CA ARG A 573 -9.41 -20.94 6.94
C ARG A 573 -10.88 -20.93 6.50
N ASP A 574 -11.64 -19.96 6.99
CA ASP A 574 -13.06 -19.76 6.66
C ASP A 574 -13.24 -19.07 5.30
N GLY A 575 -12.14 -18.62 4.66
CA GLY A 575 -12.15 -17.96 3.35
C GLY A 575 -12.31 -16.45 3.43
N GLU A 576 -12.33 -15.86 4.62
CA GLU A 576 -12.58 -14.43 4.83
C GLU A 576 -11.40 -13.54 4.42
N SER A 577 -10.19 -14.13 4.35
CA SER A 577 -8.98 -13.46 3.88
C SER A 577 -7.94 -14.49 3.42
N TYR A 578 -6.98 -14.05 2.61
CA TYR A 578 -5.80 -14.82 2.19
C TYR A 578 -4.64 -14.64 3.19
N GLU A 579 -4.48 -13.43 3.72
CA GLU A 579 -3.44 -13.00 4.68
C GLU A 579 -3.99 -11.88 5.57
N LEU A 580 -3.60 -11.85 6.85
CA LEU A 580 -3.89 -10.77 7.78
C LEU A 580 -2.60 -10.26 8.43
N CYS A 581 -2.23 -8.99 8.22
CA CYS A 581 -1.07 -8.38 8.86
C CYS A 581 -1.43 -7.92 10.28
N LEU A 582 -1.38 -8.85 11.23
CA LEU A 582 -1.67 -8.61 12.64
C LEU A 582 -0.53 -7.81 13.30
N THR A 583 -0.90 -6.80 14.08
CA THR A 583 0.05 -5.95 14.78
C THR A 583 -0.30 -5.78 16.24
N ALA A 584 0.71 -5.43 17.04
CA ALA A 584 0.56 -5.08 18.43
C ALA A 584 1.45 -3.87 18.78
N GLN A 585 1.04 -3.11 19.78
CA GLN A 585 1.77 -1.93 20.23
C GLN A 585 2.44 -2.15 21.58
N THR A 586 3.73 -1.82 21.64
CA THR A 586 4.47 -1.61 22.88
C THR A 586 4.29 -0.17 23.33
N THR A 587 3.94 0.02 24.61
CA THR A 587 3.83 1.34 25.25
C THR A 587 5.02 1.57 26.18
N MET A 588 5.61 2.76 26.12
CA MET A 588 6.76 3.15 26.92
C MET A 588 6.49 4.47 27.60
N THR A 589 6.82 4.59 28.89
CA THR A 589 6.61 5.83 29.66
C THR A 589 7.90 6.24 30.36
N ARG A 590 8.29 7.50 30.17
CA ARG A 590 9.51 8.08 30.75
C ARG A 590 9.30 9.53 31.18
N PRO A 591 10.10 10.06 32.12
CA PRO A 591 10.12 11.49 32.41
C PRO A 591 10.36 12.29 31.15
N HIS A 592 9.82 13.50 31.10
CA HIS A 592 10.11 14.43 30.01
C HIS A 592 11.62 14.69 29.92
N GLY A 593 12.15 14.61 28.69
CA GLY A 593 13.46 15.16 28.38
C GLY A 593 13.46 16.70 28.52
N ASN A 594 14.65 17.29 28.53
CA ASN A 594 14.81 18.75 28.58
C ASN A 594 14.42 19.45 27.26
N ASP A 595 13.87 18.72 26.29
CA ASP A 595 13.43 19.22 24.99
C ASP A 595 11.90 19.38 24.94
N GLN A 596 11.43 20.59 25.26
CA GLN A 596 10.02 20.92 25.05
C GLN A 596 9.76 21.40 23.61
N PRO A 597 8.78 20.80 22.90
CA PRO A 597 8.30 21.27 21.61
C PRO A 597 7.87 22.75 21.64
N HIS A 598 7.96 23.44 20.50
CA HIS A 598 7.67 24.88 20.47
C HIS A 598 6.22 25.20 20.87
N HIS A 599 5.26 24.38 20.43
CA HIS A 599 3.83 24.61 20.65
C HIS A 599 3.38 24.33 22.11
N THR A 600 4.21 23.70 22.93
CA THR A 600 3.95 23.49 24.36
C THR A 600 4.68 24.50 25.26
N ARG A 601 5.52 25.39 24.69
CA ARG A 601 6.19 26.44 25.47
C ARG A 601 5.20 27.56 25.83
N THR A 602 4.87 27.68 27.11
CA THR A 602 4.09 28.82 27.62
C THR A 602 4.84 30.14 27.43
N SER A 603 4.17 31.19 26.95
CA SER A 603 4.79 32.49 26.64
C SER A 603 5.36 33.27 27.84
N SER A 604 5.30 32.69 29.05
CA SER A 604 5.76 33.28 30.31
C SER A 604 7.23 32.98 30.65
N ALA A 605 7.92 32.12 29.90
CA ALA A 605 9.35 31.90 30.10
C ALA A 605 10.16 33.11 29.55
N PRO A 606 11.04 33.74 30.35
CA PRO A 606 11.83 34.87 29.88
C PRO A 606 12.66 34.48 28.65
N ARG A 607 12.51 35.22 27.55
CA ARG A 607 13.39 35.12 26.37
C ARG A 607 14.76 35.68 26.77
N ASP A 608 15.61 34.86 27.36
CA ASP A 608 17.00 35.26 27.57
C ASP A 608 17.73 35.22 26.21
N GLN A 609 17.98 36.40 25.67
CA GLN A 609 18.68 36.61 24.40
C GLN A 609 20.19 36.53 24.66
N SER A 610 20.75 35.32 24.67
CA SER A 610 22.20 35.15 24.54
C SER A 610 22.53 33.87 23.76
N PRO A 611 23.13 33.96 22.56
CA PRO A 611 23.61 32.80 21.80
C PRO A 611 25.00 32.37 22.31
N SER A 612 25.10 32.00 23.59
CA SER A 612 26.38 31.54 24.13
C SER A 612 26.19 30.52 25.24
N LYS A 613 26.79 29.36 25.01
CA LYS A 613 26.86 28.14 25.83
C LYS A 613 25.66 27.20 25.70
N LEU A 614 25.91 26.05 25.05
CA LEU A 614 25.20 24.81 25.36
C LEU A 614 25.05 24.71 26.90
N PRO A 615 23.87 24.38 27.44
CA PRO A 615 23.74 24.12 28.86
C PRO A 615 24.82 23.11 29.25
N ALA A 616 25.61 23.43 30.28
CA ALA A 616 26.46 22.43 30.89
C ALA A 616 25.59 21.23 31.26
N ALA A 617 26.12 20.02 31.09
CA ALA A 617 25.44 18.77 31.40
C ALA A 617 25.09 18.72 32.89
N ASP A 618 23.96 19.32 33.26
CA ASP A 618 23.35 19.13 34.57
C ASP A 618 22.96 17.67 34.70
N GLU A 619 23.16 17.13 35.90
CA GLU A 619 22.89 15.74 36.31
C GLU A 619 21.43 15.29 36.05
N ALA A 620 20.55 16.19 35.60
CA ALA A 620 19.17 15.95 35.19
C ALA A 620 19.01 15.36 33.76
N CYS A 621 20.04 15.39 32.90
CA CYS A 621 19.96 14.93 31.50
C CYS A 621 20.17 13.40 31.33
N GLN A 622 19.65 12.58 32.24
CA GLN A 622 19.85 11.11 32.25
C GLN A 622 19.01 10.34 31.21
N HIS A 623 18.09 11.00 30.50
CA HIS A 623 17.25 10.38 29.47
C HIS A 623 17.39 11.19 28.19
N GLY A 624 18.17 10.67 27.24
CA GLY A 624 18.49 11.45 26.05
C GLY A 624 17.26 11.92 25.26
N THR A 625 17.44 13.07 24.61
CA THR A 625 16.44 13.74 23.81
C THR A 625 15.98 12.84 22.64
N PRO A 626 14.77 13.04 22.09
CA PRO A 626 14.32 12.41 20.85
C PRO A 626 15.35 12.48 19.72
N TRP A 627 16.11 13.57 19.61
CA TRP A 627 17.21 13.69 18.66
C TRP A 627 18.33 12.67 18.94
N GLN A 628 18.74 12.52 20.21
CA GLN A 628 19.74 11.52 20.61
C GLN A 628 19.22 10.08 20.38
N ILE A 629 17.94 9.82 20.62
CA ILE A 629 17.30 8.53 20.30
C ILE A 629 17.33 8.27 18.79
N TYR A 630 17.01 9.27 17.97
CA TYR A 630 17.10 9.14 16.52
C TYR A 630 18.52 8.79 16.06
N ARG A 631 19.55 9.48 16.58
CA ARG A 631 20.95 9.17 16.28
C ARG A 631 21.32 7.74 16.67
N ALA A 632 20.91 7.30 17.86
CA ALA A 632 21.12 5.94 18.32
C ALA A 632 20.41 4.92 17.41
N LEU A 633 19.17 5.19 16.98
CA LEU A 633 18.43 4.35 16.04
C LEU A 633 19.17 4.21 14.72
N ARG A 634 19.61 5.32 14.12
CA ARG A 634 20.31 5.32 12.83
C ARG A 634 21.64 4.56 12.90
N ALA A 635 22.38 4.69 14.00
CA ALA A 635 23.60 3.92 14.24
C ALA A 635 23.32 2.41 14.45
N ARG A 636 22.20 2.09 15.12
CA ARG A 636 21.81 0.70 15.44
C ARG A 636 21.27 -0.05 14.23
N GLN A 637 20.42 0.61 13.44
CA GLN A 637 19.67 0.06 12.31
C GLN A 637 19.65 1.05 11.14
N PRO A 638 20.71 1.13 10.33
CA PRO A 638 20.67 1.94 9.12
C PRO A 638 19.65 1.36 8.13
N ALA A 639 18.83 2.24 7.57
CA ALA A 639 17.78 1.92 6.60
C ALA A 639 17.64 3.06 5.56
N PRO A 640 17.10 2.79 4.36
CA PRO A 640 16.99 3.77 3.29
C PRO A 640 16.03 4.92 3.59
N PHE A 641 15.04 4.69 4.46
CA PHE A 641 14.01 5.67 4.80
C PHE A 641 14.02 5.99 6.29
N GLY A 642 15.10 6.66 6.74
CA GLY A 642 15.13 7.26 8.08
C GLY A 642 14.28 8.52 8.15
N SER A 643 13.63 8.77 9.30
CA SER A 643 13.00 10.06 9.54
C SER A 643 13.06 10.50 11.00
N PHE A 644 13.32 11.79 11.20
CA PHE A 644 13.08 12.50 12.44
C PHE A 644 12.08 13.62 12.18
N THR A 645 10.88 13.51 12.75
CA THR A 645 9.79 14.46 12.49
C THR A 645 9.17 14.91 13.80
N ARG A 646 9.12 16.22 14.01
CA ARG A 646 8.29 16.89 15.01
C ARG A 646 7.31 17.81 14.30
N LEU A 647 6.05 17.40 14.19
CA LEU A 647 5.02 18.09 13.43
C LEU A 647 3.64 17.78 13.99
N GLY A 648 2.78 18.78 14.13
CA GLY A 648 1.36 18.59 14.48
C GLY A 648 1.13 17.91 15.84
N GLY A 649 2.04 18.09 16.81
CA GLY A 649 2.00 17.41 18.11
C GLY A 649 2.54 15.98 18.11
N ALA A 650 2.94 15.44 16.96
CA ALA A 650 3.62 14.15 16.85
C ALA A 650 5.15 14.35 16.90
N THR A 651 5.83 13.48 17.63
CA THR A 651 7.27 13.23 17.44
C THR A 651 7.43 11.82 16.88
N ILE A 652 8.07 11.68 15.72
CA ILE A 652 8.22 10.43 14.98
C ILE A 652 9.71 10.20 14.72
N ILE A 653 10.18 9.01 15.09
CA ILE A 653 11.55 8.54 14.91
C ILE A 653 11.47 7.22 14.14
N SER A 654 11.83 7.23 12.87
CA SER A 654 11.68 6.10 11.95
C SER A 654 13.03 5.66 11.37
N SER A 655 13.18 4.36 11.16
CA SER A 655 14.24 3.77 10.33
C SER A 655 13.63 2.69 9.44
N SER A 656 12.72 3.12 8.55
CA SER A 656 11.93 2.22 7.72
C SER A 656 12.77 1.63 6.58
N PRO A 657 12.65 0.32 6.32
CA PRO A 657 13.24 -0.32 5.16
C PRO A 657 12.36 -0.24 3.90
N GLU A 658 11.08 0.13 4.03
CA GLU A 658 10.09 -0.07 2.97
C GLU A 658 9.67 1.25 2.31
N ARG A 659 9.89 1.33 0.99
CA ARG A 659 9.26 2.36 0.16
C ARG A 659 7.81 1.97 -0.10
N PHE A 660 6.89 2.79 0.35
CA PHE A 660 5.48 2.65 0.00
C PHE A 660 5.24 3.06 -1.46
N LEU A 661 5.59 4.31 -1.81
CA LEU A 661 5.31 4.89 -3.12
C LEU A 661 6.37 5.92 -3.49
N MET A 662 6.94 5.79 -4.68
CA MET A 662 7.62 6.89 -5.38
C MET A 662 6.79 7.27 -6.60
N HIS A 663 6.72 8.57 -6.90
CA HIS A 663 6.18 9.03 -8.17
C HIS A 663 6.96 10.21 -8.73
N ASP A 664 6.93 10.38 -10.05
CA ASP A 664 7.63 11.46 -10.75
C ASP A 664 6.67 12.42 -11.51
N PRO A 665 7.15 13.57 -11.98
CA PRO A 665 6.33 14.55 -12.73
C PRO A 665 5.82 14.04 -14.07
N LYS A 666 6.37 12.92 -14.58
CA LYS A 666 5.98 12.29 -15.84
C LYS A 666 4.89 11.24 -15.61
N GLY A 667 4.47 11.04 -14.36
CA GLY A 667 3.40 10.13 -13.99
C GLY A 667 3.87 8.69 -13.75
N LEU A 668 5.18 8.40 -13.76
CA LEU A 668 5.67 7.09 -13.33
C LEU A 668 5.47 6.97 -11.83
N CYS A 669 4.85 5.88 -11.40
CA CYS A 669 4.64 5.51 -10.01
C CYS A 669 5.31 4.15 -9.76
N SER A 670 5.97 3.98 -8.62
CA SER A 670 6.65 2.74 -8.27
C SER A 670 6.45 2.42 -6.80
N MET A 671 5.99 1.20 -6.53
CA MET A 671 5.82 0.64 -5.19
C MET A 671 6.74 -0.58 -5.05
N ARG A 672 7.37 -0.73 -3.88
CA ARG A 672 8.36 -1.81 -3.65
C ARG A 672 8.02 -2.61 -2.40
N PRO A 673 6.95 -3.43 -2.42
CA PRO A 673 6.63 -4.30 -1.30
C PRO A 673 7.78 -5.27 -1.01
N MET A 674 7.97 -5.56 0.28
CA MET A 674 9.01 -6.43 0.79
C MET A 674 8.43 -7.49 1.73
N LYS A 675 8.81 -8.75 1.52
CA LYS A 675 8.47 -9.90 2.38
C LYS A 675 9.69 -10.81 2.45
N GLY A 676 9.91 -11.50 3.56
CA GLY A 676 11.11 -12.32 3.77
C GLY A 676 12.39 -11.52 4.02
N THR A 677 12.88 -11.56 5.26
CA THR A 677 14.12 -10.90 5.68
C THR A 677 15.05 -11.90 6.35
N VAL A 678 16.29 -11.98 5.89
CA VAL A 678 17.33 -12.80 6.55
C VAL A 678 18.45 -11.90 7.04
N ARG A 679 18.81 -12.04 8.32
CA ARG A 679 19.94 -11.29 8.91
C ARG A 679 21.27 -11.84 8.41
N LYS A 680 22.19 -10.94 8.04
CA LYS A 680 23.57 -11.31 7.74
C LYS A 680 24.23 -11.91 8.98
N SER A 681 24.87 -13.07 8.82
CA SER A 681 25.57 -13.78 9.89
C SER A 681 26.75 -14.58 9.31
N SER A 682 27.55 -15.20 10.17
CA SER A 682 28.56 -16.16 9.70
C SER A 682 27.95 -17.37 8.98
N ALA A 683 26.68 -17.69 9.26
CA ALA A 683 25.94 -18.76 8.59
C ALA A 683 25.35 -18.32 7.24
N VAL A 684 24.93 -17.04 7.13
CA VAL A 684 24.33 -16.46 5.93
C VAL A 684 25.09 -15.18 5.58
N SER A 685 26.13 -15.33 4.76
CA SER A 685 27.08 -14.25 4.43
C SER A 685 27.04 -13.83 2.96
N THR A 686 26.42 -14.63 2.10
CA THR A 686 26.34 -14.39 0.66
C THR A 686 24.90 -14.32 0.19
N LEU A 687 24.69 -13.64 -0.95
CA LEU A 687 23.38 -13.52 -1.58
C LEU A 687 22.77 -14.90 -1.91
N ALA A 688 23.58 -15.83 -2.46
CA ALA A 688 23.11 -17.16 -2.82
C ALA A 688 22.59 -17.96 -1.60
N GLN A 689 23.25 -17.86 -0.45
CA GLN A 689 22.77 -18.48 0.79
C GLN A 689 21.46 -17.87 1.26
N ALA A 690 21.28 -16.57 1.08
CA ALA A 690 20.03 -15.90 1.42
C ALA A 690 18.90 -16.28 0.45
N GLU A 691 19.20 -16.39 -0.84
CA GLU A 691 18.25 -16.86 -1.87
C GLU A 691 17.72 -18.26 -1.54
N GLU A 692 18.57 -19.20 -1.10
CA GLU A 692 18.12 -20.54 -0.69
C GLU A 692 17.16 -20.51 0.51
N ILE A 693 17.27 -19.52 1.40
CA ILE A 693 16.41 -19.38 2.59
C ILE A 693 15.12 -18.63 2.26
N LEU A 694 15.19 -17.67 1.33
CA LEU A 694 14.08 -16.78 0.99
C LEU A 694 13.20 -17.34 -0.13
N HIS A 695 13.73 -18.15 -1.05
CA HIS A 695 12.93 -18.84 -2.07
C HIS A 695 12.28 -20.12 -1.52
N VAL A 696 11.45 -19.93 -0.49
CA VAL A 696 10.62 -20.98 0.10
C VAL A 696 9.14 -20.66 -0.11
N PRO A 697 8.25 -21.68 -0.17
CA PRO A 697 6.85 -21.45 -0.51
C PRO A 697 6.12 -20.42 0.37
N LYS A 698 6.48 -20.33 1.66
CA LYS A 698 5.88 -19.34 2.59
C LYS A 698 6.20 -17.91 2.15
N GLU A 699 7.49 -17.58 2.01
CA GLU A 699 7.94 -16.22 1.72
C GLU A 699 7.53 -15.76 0.32
N GLU A 700 7.57 -16.66 -0.67
CA GLU A 700 7.12 -16.37 -2.03
C GLU A 700 5.61 -16.13 -2.08
N ALA A 701 4.82 -16.94 -1.36
CA ALA A 701 3.37 -16.77 -1.29
C ALA A 701 2.97 -15.43 -0.65
N GLU A 702 3.61 -15.07 0.47
CA GLU A 702 3.40 -13.78 1.14
C GLU A 702 3.75 -12.60 0.25
N ASN A 703 4.90 -12.67 -0.46
CA ASN A 703 5.26 -11.61 -1.39
C ASN A 703 4.24 -11.51 -2.53
N LEU A 704 3.89 -12.64 -3.13
CA LEU A 704 3.01 -12.72 -4.29
C LEU A 704 1.61 -12.15 -4.01
N MET A 705 1.02 -12.44 -2.84
CA MET A 705 -0.25 -11.87 -2.40
C MET A 705 -0.20 -10.33 -2.39
N ILE A 706 0.85 -9.74 -1.82
CA ILE A 706 1.00 -8.29 -1.76
C ILE A 706 1.31 -7.69 -3.13
N VAL A 707 2.05 -8.41 -3.99
CA VAL A 707 2.33 -7.94 -5.36
C VAL A 707 1.07 -7.83 -6.18
N ASP A 708 0.20 -8.85 -6.15
CA ASP A 708 -1.07 -8.79 -6.86
C ASP A 708 -2.00 -7.72 -6.25
N LEU A 709 -1.95 -7.48 -4.94
CA LEU A 709 -2.66 -6.38 -4.29
C LEU A 709 -2.19 -5.01 -4.79
N VAL A 710 -0.88 -4.79 -4.84
CA VAL A 710 -0.28 -3.54 -5.34
C VAL A 710 -0.59 -3.32 -6.82
N ARG A 711 -0.60 -4.39 -7.63
CA ARG A 711 -1.02 -4.31 -9.03
C ARG A 711 -2.47 -3.86 -9.15
N HIS A 712 -3.35 -4.38 -8.29
CA HIS A 712 -4.76 -4.00 -8.28
C HIS A 712 -4.94 -2.51 -7.95
N ASP A 713 -4.23 -2.02 -6.92
CA ASP A 713 -4.25 -0.62 -6.54
C ASP A 713 -3.79 0.27 -7.71
N LEU A 714 -2.64 -0.07 -8.33
CA LEU A 714 -2.09 0.71 -9.43
C LEU A 714 -2.95 0.65 -10.70
N TYR A 715 -3.56 -0.49 -11.05
CA TYR A 715 -4.51 -0.52 -12.16
C TYR A 715 -5.70 0.39 -11.90
N GLY A 716 -6.18 0.47 -10.65
CA GLY A 716 -7.30 1.32 -10.25
C GLY A 716 -7.07 2.82 -10.50
N VAL A 717 -5.81 3.25 -10.61
CA VAL A 717 -5.46 4.66 -10.86
C VAL A 717 -4.82 4.86 -12.25
N CYS A 718 -3.92 3.97 -12.67
CA CYS A 718 -3.20 4.07 -13.93
C CYS A 718 -4.00 3.54 -15.14
N GLY A 719 -5.07 2.78 -14.90
CA GLY A 719 -5.85 2.09 -15.93
C GLY A 719 -5.21 0.78 -16.41
N ALA A 720 -5.90 0.04 -17.27
CA ALA A 720 -5.39 -1.24 -17.79
C ALA A 720 -4.13 -1.04 -18.65
N GLN A 721 -3.28 -2.07 -18.75
CA GLN A 721 -2.06 -2.09 -19.58
C GLN A 721 -0.94 -1.10 -19.20
N SER A 722 -1.10 -0.32 -18.14
CA SER A 722 -0.10 0.66 -17.69
C SER A 722 0.69 0.22 -16.46
N VAL A 723 0.49 -1.02 -15.99
CA VAL A 723 1.18 -1.60 -14.83
C VAL A 723 2.11 -2.74 -15.25
N THR A 724 3.33 -2.75 -14.71
CA THR A 724 4.39 -3.73 -14.98
C THR A 724 5.08 -4.16 -13.70
N VAL A 725 5.69 -5.35 -13.69
CA VAL A 725 6.45 -5.89 -12.56
C VAL A 725 7.89 -6.19 -13.00
N PRO A 726 8.79 -5.18 -13.07
CA PRO A 726 10.13 -5.36 -13.61
C PRO A 726 11.06 -6.22 -12.76
N ASP A 727 10.91 -6.19 -11.43
CA ASP A 727 11.65 -7.06 -10.50
C ASP A 727 10.61 -7.88 -9.73
N LEU A 728 10.63 -9.21 -9.81
CA LEU A 728 9.68 -10.11 -9.12
C LEU A 728 10.46 -11.09 -8.24
N LEU A 729 10.11 -11.15 -6.95
CA LEU A 729 10.71 -12.06 -5.95
C LEU A 729 12.25 -11.95 -5.90
N ARG A 730 12.80 -10.76 -6.12
CA ARG A 730 14.24 -10.55 -6.21
C ARG A 730 14.83 -10.40 -4.81
N VAL A 731 15.91 -11.12 -4.52
CA VAL A 731 16.67 -10.88 -3.28
C VAL A 731 17.67 -9.74 -3.47
N GLU A 732 17.58 -8.73 -2.60
CA GLU A 732 18.49 -7.60 -2.54
C GLU A 732 19.36 -7.66 -1.29
N GLU A 733 20.60 -7.20 -1.41
CA GLU A 733 21.57 -7.13 -0.32
C GLU A 733 21.58 -5.73 0.28
N TYR A 734 21.31 -5.63 1.59
CA TYR A 734 21.40 -4.41 2.39
C TYR A 734 22.56 -4.52 3.38
N ALA A 735 22.87 -3.43 4.10
CA ALA A 735 24.02 -3.37 5.01
C ALA A 735 24.05 -4.50 6.07
N SER A 736 22.90 -4.86 6.64
CA SER A 736 22.80 -5.83 7.75
C SER A 736 21.89 -7.03 7.49
N VAL A 737 21.16 -7.03 6.37
CA VAL A 737 20.15 -8.04 6.02
C VAL A 737 20.15 -8.30 4.51
N PHE A 738 19.58 -9.43 4.12
CA PHE A 738 19.10 -9.72 2.77
C PHE A 738 17.56 -9.67 2.79
N GLN A 739 16.97 -9.19 1.71
CA GLN A 739 15.53 -8.95 1.64
C GLN A 739 14.97 -9.39 0.29
N MET A 740 13.87 -10.15 0.29
CA MET A 740 13.10 -10.34 -0.94
C MET A 740 12.18 -9.13 -1.19
N VAL A 741 12.28 -8.59 -2.41
CA VAL A 741 11.56 -7.41 -2.87
C VAL A 741 10.94 -7.67 -4.24
N THR A 742 9.83 -7.00 -4.49
CA THR A 742 9.22 -6.91 -5.82
C THR A 742 8.99 -5.45 -6.15
N ALA A 743 9.25 -5.04 -7.38
CA ALA A 743 8.97 -3.70 -7.85
C ALA A 743 7.74 -3.74 -8.77
N VAL A 744 6.73 -2.93 -8.46
CA VAL A 744 5.54 -2.76 -9.29
C VAL A 744 5.49 -1.32 -9.75
N ASN A 745 5.46 -1.12 -11.07
CA ASN A 745 5.44 0.19 -11.69
C ASN A 745 4.10 0.43 -12.38
N GLY A 746 3.52 1.61 -12.19
CA GLY A 746 2.35 2.11 -12.90
C GLY A 746 2.69 3.39 -13.65
N GLN A 747 2.08 3.60 -14.81
CA GLN A 747 2.20 4.85 -15.57
C GLN A 747 0.85 5.56 -15.57
N LEU A 748 0.77 6.74 -14.93
CA LEU A 748 -0.42 7.58 -15.00
C LEU A 748 -0.71 7.95 -16.46
N PRO A 749 -1.99 8.02 -16.85
CA PRO A 749 -2.41 8.46 -18.18
C PRO A 749 -1.82 9.84 -18.53
N ALA A 750 -1.25 9.97 -19.72
CA ALA A 750 -0.82 11.28 -20.21
C ALA A 750 -2.03 12.22 -20.35
N GLU A 751 -1.83 13.50 -20.04
CA GLU A 751 -2.84 14.55 -20.27
C GLU A 751 -3.26 14.54 -21.75
N LYS A 752 -4.48 14.07 -22.03
CA LYS A 752 -5.06 14.16 -23.38
C LYS A 752 -5.49 15.61 -23.63
N LEU A 753 -4.58 16.42 -24.18
CA LEU A 753 -4.95 17.61 -24.95
C LEU A 753 -5.46 17.16 -26.32
N GLU A 754 -6.63 16.52 -26.39
CA GLU A 754 -7.27 16.25 -27.68
C GLU A 754 -7.85 17.57 -28.22
N ALA A 755 -7.27 18.06 -29.33
CA ALA A 755 -7.73 19.25 -30.04
C ALA A 755 -9.21 19.11 -30.43
N GLY A 756 -10.08 19.82 -29.71
CA GLY A 756 -11.52 19.84 -29.96
C GLY A 756 -12.40 19.25 -28.86
N THR A 757 -11.84 18.73 -27.76
CA THR A 757 -12.61 18.40 -26.56
C THR A 757 -12.88 19.64 -25.71
N ASP A 758 -14.07 19.68 -25.09
CA ASP A 758 -14.52 20.76 -24.21
C ASP A 758 -13.46 21.03 -23.12
N PRO A 759 -12.92 22.25 -23.00
CA PRO A 759 -11.87 22.59 -22.04
C PRO A 759 -12.25 22.34 -20.57
N THR A 760 -13.53 22.06 -20.27
CA THR A 760 -13.99 21.66 -18.94
C THR A 760 -13.68 20.19 -18.59
N ARG A 761 -13.46 19.31 -19.59
CA ARG A 761 -13.18 17.87 -19.37
C ARG A 761 -11.71 17.59 -19.06
N SER A 762 -10.80 18.53 -19.35
CA SER A 762 -9.36 18.43 -19.11
C SER A 762 -8.89 19.21 -17.87
N GLU A 763 -9.79 19.63 -16.97
CA GLU A 763 -9.42 20.48 -15.82
C GLU A 763 -8.66 19.70 -14.70
N PHE A 764 -8.62 18.36 -14.72
CA PHE A 764 -8.05 17.55 -13.63
C PHE A 764 -7.11 16.43 -14.09
N PRO A 765 -5.81 16.70 -14.29
CA PRO A 765 -4.84 15.62 -14.45
C PRO A 765 -4.64 14.88 -13.13
N PHE A 766 -4.66 13.54 -13.18
CA PHE A 766 -4.22 12.71 -12.06
C PHE A 766 -2.78 13.06 -11.68
N THR A 767 -2.53 13.11 -10.39
CA THR A 767 -1.26 13.41 -9.76
C THR A 767 -0.81 12.25 -8.90
N GLY A 768 0.47 12.25 -8.50
CA GLY A 768 0.98 11.25 -7.57
C GLY A 768 0.30 11.25 -6.20
N MET A 769 -0.36 12.35 -5.80
CA MET A 769 -1.20 12.38 -4.58
C MET A 769 -2.42 11.48 -4.70
N ASP A 770 -2.98 11.37 -5.90
CA ASP A 770 -4.17 10.56 -6.13
C ASP A 770 -3.82 9.07 -6.06
N VAL A 771 -2.60 8.72 -6.50
CA VAL A 771 -2.01 7.39 -6.30
C VAL A 771 -1.75 7.12 -4.82
N LEU A 772 -1.15 8.07 -4.09
CA LEU A 772 -0.95 7.96 -2.64
C LEU A 772 -2.27 7.70 -1.91
N ALA A 773 -3.28 8.54 -2.15
CA ALA A 773 -4.59 8.46 -1.50
C ALA A 773 -5.31 7.14 -1.80
N SER A 774 -5.21 6.65 -3.04
CA SER A 774 -5.90 5.43 -3.49
C SER A 774 -5.23 4.13 -3.04
N CYS A 775 -3.91 4.14 -2.86
CA CYS A 775 -3.18 2.95 -2.44
C CYS A 775 -3.15 2.75 -0.92
N LEU A 776 -3.54 3.76 -0.12
CA LEU A 776 -3.52 3.70 1.34
C LEU A 776 -4.67 2.84 1.91
N PRO A 777 -4.47 2.19 3.07
CA PRO A 777 -3.20 2.01 3.78
C PRO A 777 -2.23 1.07 3.03
N PRO A 778 -0.92 1.07 3.37
CA PRO A 778 0.06 0.20 2.72
C PRO A 778 -0.35 -1.28 2.75
N GLY A 779 -0.36 -1.92 1.58
CA GLY A 779 -0.82 -3.31 1.42
C GLY A 779 -0.11 -4.30 2.34
N SER A 780 1.21 -4.16 2.50
CA SER A 780 2.05 -4.96 3.41
C SER A 780 1.67 -4.84 4.89
N MET A 781 0.91 -3.80 5.26
CA MET A 781 0.42 -3.52 6.60
C MET A 781 -1.10 -3.73 6.72
N THR A 782 -1.72 -4.49 5.82
CA THR A 782 -3.16 -4.76 5.85
C THR A 782 -3.43 -6.26 5.79
N GLY A 783 -3.57 -6.80 4.59
CA GLY A 783 -3.97 -8.16 4.27
C GLY A 783 -4.60 -8.16 2.89
N ALA A 784 -5.01 -9.33 2.40
CA ALA A 784 -5.65 -9.45 1.10
C ALA A 784 -6.84 -10.41 1.21
N PRO A 785 -8.08 -10.01 0.84
CA PRO A 785 -8.49 -8.70 0.32
C PRO A 785 -8.36 -7.56 1.35
N LYS A 786 -7.88 -6.39 0.91
CA LYS A 786 -7.48 -5.25 1.74
C LYS A 786 -8.61 -4.74 2.63
N LYS A 787 -9.78 -4.43 2.05
CA LYS A 787 -10.95 -3.91 2.79
C LYS A 787 -11.40 -4.88 3.89
N ARG A 788 -11.68 -6.14 3.51
CA ARG A 788 -12.13 -7.17 4.45
C ARG A 788 -11.10 -7.46 5.55
N SER A 789 -9.82 -7.48 5.19
CA SER A 789 -8.73 -7.69 6.15
C SER A 789 -8.66 -6.59 7.19
N CYS A 790 -8.77 -5.32 6.79
CA CYS A 790 -8.80 -4.19 7.71
C CYS A 790 -10.01 -4.27 8.65
N GLU A 791 -11.20 -4.60 8.13
CA GLU A 791 -12.41 -4.78 8.96
C GLU A 791 -12.23 -5.87 10.02
N ILE A 792 -11.62 -7.01 9.65
CA ILE A 792 -11.30 -8.10 10.60
C ILE A 792 -10.28 -7.63 11.64
N LEU A 793 -9.19 -6.99 11.20
CA LEU A 793 -8.12 -6.52 12.09
C LEU A 793 -8.64 -5.50 13.11
N GLN A 794 -9.57 -4.63 12.74
CA GLN A 794 -10.22 -3.69 13.69
C GLN A 794 -11.00 -4.41 14.81
N THR A 795 -11.42 -5.66 14.61
CA THR A 795 -12.08 -6.46 15.66
C THR A 795 -11.11 -7.22 16.57
N ILE A 796 -9.89 -7.46 16.09
CA ILE A 796 -8.86 -8.23 16.79
C ILE A 796 -7.92 -7.29 17.55
N GLU A 797 -7.47 -6.22 16.90
CA GLU A 797 -6.54 -5.27 17.49
C GLU A 797 -7.25 -4.35 18.49
N PRO A 798 -6.70 -4.16 19.71
CA PRO A 798 -7.39 -3.45 20.78
C PRO A 798 -7.39 -1.93 20.62
N THR A 799 -6.53 -1.39 19.76
CA THR A 799 -6.27 0.04 19.62
C THR A 799 -5.92 0.40 18.19
N GLU A 800 -6.16 1.66 17.84
CA GLU A 800 -5.70 2.25 16.58
C GLU A 800 -4.19 2.14 16.38
N ARG A 801 -3.78 2.05 15.11
CA ARG A 801 -2.37 1.99 14.73
C ARG A 801 -1.74 3.38 14.71
N SER A 802 -2.52 4.42 14.44
CA SER A 802 -2.09 5.82 14.44
C SER A 802 -0.95 6.05 13.42
N VAL A 803 0.17 6.64 13.86
CA VAL A 803 1.35 6.87 13.03
C VAL A 803 1.93 5.55 12.52
N TYR A 804 1.88 4.46 13.29
CA TYR A 804 2.40 3.16 12.85
C TYR A 804 1.54 2.57 11.73
N SER A 805 2.15 1.91 10.75
CA SER A 805 1.48 1.40 9.53
C SER A 805 0.91 2.47 8.59
N GLY A 806 1.03 3.76 8.91
CA GLY A 806 0.82 4.87 7.99
C GLY A 806 2.01 5.10 7.04
N VAL A 807 2.16 6.33 6.57
CA VAL A 807 3.27 6.74 5.69
C VAL A 807 3.85 8.09 6.08
N ILE A 808 5.13 8.28 5.78
CA ILE A 808 5.86 9.54 5.97
C ILE A 808 6.73 9.82 4.74
N GLY A 809 6.74 11.07 4.29
CA GLY A 809 7.40 11.42 3.04
C GLY A 809 7.14 12.85 2.59
N TYR A 810 7.21 13.05 1.27
CA TYR A 810 7.05 14.37 0.67
C TYR A 810 6.39 14.32 -0.70
N LEU A 811 5.84 15.48 -1.09
CA LEU A 811 5.49 15.85 -2.46
C LEU A 811 6.13 17.20 -2.76
N ASP A 812 7.00 17.27 -3.77
CA ASP A 812 7.65 18.51 -4.17
C ASP A 812 6.80 19.33 -5.16
N VAL A 813 7.16 20.59 -5.37
CA VAL A 813 6.49 21.52 -6.30
C VAL A 813 6.56 21.12 -7.78
N GLN A 814 7.40 20.16 -8.16
CA GLN A 814 7.46 19.63 -9.53
C GLN A 814 6.55 18.42 -9.72
N GLY A 815 6.11 17.80 -8.62
CA GLY A 815 5.27 16.60 -8.62
C GLY A 815 6.04 15.31 -8.37
N LYS A 816 7.29 15.39 -7.90
CA LYS A 816 8.03 14.25 -7.36
C LYS A 816 7.55 13.95 -5.95
N GLY A 817 7.39 12.69 -5.60
CA GLY A 817 7.12 12.27 -4.23
C GLY A 817 7.78 10.95 -3.91
N ASP A 818 8.15 10.78 -2.64
CA ASP A 818 8.71 9.54 -2.10
C ASP A 818 8.17 9.36 -0.67
N TRP A 819 7.54 8.22 -0.44
CA TRP A 819 6.80 7.90 0.78
C TRP A 819 7.26 6.55 1.30
N SER A 820 7.58 6.50 2.59
CA SER A 820 7.97 5.28 3.29
C SER A 820 6.86 4.82 4.22
N VAL A 821 6.72 3.50 4.37
CA VAL A 821 5.82 2.92 5.38
C VAL A 821 6.39 3.23 6.76
N THR A 822 5.56 3.61 7.74
CA THR A 822 6.00 3.90 9.11
C THR A 822 6.13 2.62 9.95
N ILE A 823 7.09 1.78 9.57
CA ILE A 823 7.54 0.59 10.31
C ILE A 823 8.95 0.81 10.87
N ARG A 824 9.32 0.04 11.90
CA ARG A 824 10.53 0.29 12.70
C ARG A 824 10.56 1.74 13.23
N THR A 825 9.39 2.18 13.69
CA THR A 825 9.11 3.56 14.07
C THR A 825 8.71 3.64 15.54
N MET A 826 9.30 4.60 16.24
CA MET A 826 8.86 5.07 17.56
C MET A 826 8.13 6.39 17.37
N PHE A 827 7.01 6.57 18.06
CA PHE A 827 6.31 7.85 18.05
C PHE A 827 5.73 8.20 19.41
N ARG A 828 5.50 9.49 19.63
CA ARG A 828 4.71 10.01 20.76
C ARG A 828 3.80 11.13 20.29
N TRP A 829 2.73 11.36 21.02
CA TRP A 829 1.87 12.54 20.89
C TRP A 829 2.00 13.41 22.13
N ASP A 830 2.10 14.72 21.96
CA ASP A 830 2.34 15.65 23.08
C ASP A 830 1.13 15.73 24.04
N ASP A 831 -0.07 15.38 23.58
CA ASP A 831 -1.29 15.25 24.39
C ASP A 831 -1.38 13.90 25.15
N GLU A 832 -0.51 12.93 24.84
CA GLU A 832 -0.50 11.62 25.48
C GLU A 832 0.47 11.58 26.66
N GLN A 833 -0.08 11.58 27.87
CA GLN A 833 0.71 11.63 29.10
C GLN A 833 0.27 10.55 30.09
N ALA A 834 1.25 9.95 30.75
CA ALA A 834 1.05 9.03 31.85
C ALA A 834 1.18 9.78 33.19
N PRO A 835 0.47 9.34 34.25
CA PRO A 835 0.62 9.92 35.58
C PRO A 835 2.07 9.89 36.08
N ALA A 836 2.44 10.89 36.88
CA ALA A 836 3.70 10.91 37.60
C ALA A 836 3.83 9.67 38.52
N GLN A 837 5.04 9.13 38.63
CA GLN A 837 5.31 8.07 39.61
C GLN A 837 5.59 8.64 41.00
N ALA A 838 5.58 7.78 42.03
CA ALA A 838 5.87 8.21 43.40
C ALA A 838 7.25 8.89 43.48
N GLY A 839 7.25 10.19 43.84
CA GLY A 839 8.45 11.02 43.90
C GLY A 839 8.68 11.92 42.68
N GLU A 840 7.80 11.88 41.66
CA GLU A 840 7.83 12.77 40.50
C GLU A 840 6.69 13.80 40.59
N LEU A 841 6.97 15.03 40.17
CA LEU A 841 6.00 16.14 40.17
C LEU A 841 5.28 16.30 38.83
N GLU A 842 5.97 15.96 37.74
CA GLU A 842 5.48 16.15 36.38
C GLU A 842 4.93 14.84 35.80
N PRO A 843 3.91 14.93 34.91
CA PRO A 843 3.50 13.79 34.08
C PRO A 843 4.67 13.23 33.26
N ARG A 844 4.46 12.01 32.75
CA ARG A 844 5.46 11.30 31.95
C ARG A 844 5.00 11.24 30.51
N GLU A 845 5.94 11.35 29.57
CA GLU A 845 5.64 11.19 28.16
C GLU A 845 5.38 9.73 27.80
N VAL A 846 4.45 9.51 26.86
CA VAL A 846 4.08 8.18 26.35
C VAL A 846 4.60 7.98 24.94
N TRP A 847 5.46 7.00 24.76
CA TRP A 847 6.01 6.55 23.49
C TRP A 847 5.39 5.22 23.07
N ARG A 848 5.20 5.03 21.77
CA ARG A 848 4.61 3.84 21.16
C ARG A 848 5.54 3.25 20.11
N ILE A 849 5.59 1.92 20.05
CA ILE A 849 6.29 1.15 19.02
C ILE A 849 5.35 0.06 18.55
N GLY A 850 4.99 0.09 17.27
CA GLY A 850 4.25 -1.01 16.64
C GLY A 850 5.18 -2.10 16.12
N ALA A 851 4.76 -3.36 16.26
CA ALA A 851 5.40 -4.50 15.63
C ALA A 851 4.34 -5.56 15.29
N GLY A 852 4.57 -6.31 14.21
CA GLY A 852 3.61 -7.28 13.71
C GLY A 852 4.09 -7.94 12.42
N GLY A 853 3.29 -8.86 11.91
CA GLY A 853 3.64 -9.71 10.78
C GLY A 853 2.42 -10.24 10.06
N ALA A 854 2.68 -10.85 8.91
CA ALA A 854 1.66 -11.47 8.08
C ALA A 854 1.29 -12.83 8.64
N VAL A 855 0.04 -12.97 9.08
CA VAL A 855 -0.51 -14.26 9.41
C VAL A 855 -1.04 -14.90 8.13
N THR A 856 -0.52 -16.07 7.80
CA THR A 856 -0.98 -16.92 6.69
C THR A 856 -1.39 -18.29 7.19
N THR A 857 -1.87 -19.15 6.28
CA THR A 857 -2.15 -20.56 6.58
C THR A 857 -0.90 -21.35 6.97
N LEU A 858 0.29 -20.86 6.62
CA LEU A 858 1.59 -21.47 6.92
C LEU A 858 2.24 -20.91 8.19
N SER A 859 1.65 -19.87 8.80
CA SER A 859 2.15 -19.27 10.04
C SER A 859 1.95 -20.21 11.24
N THR A 860 2.76 -20.01 12.28
CA THR A 860 2.55 -20.60 13.60
C THR A 860 2.42 -19.47 14.62
N PRO A 861 1.52 -19.56 15.62
CA PRO A 861 1.38 -18.53 16.65
C PRO A 861 2.71 -18.15 17.29
N GLU A 862 3.53 -19.15 17.64
CA GLU A 862 4.82 -18.95 18.28
C GLU A 862 5.81 -18.22 17.35
N GLY A 863 5.86 -18.64 16.07
CA GLY A 863 6.73 -18.03 15.06
C GLY A 863 6.38 -16.57 14.80
N GLU A 864 5.10 -16.24 14.65
CA GLU A 864 4.64 -14.86 14.45
C GLU A 864 4.92 -13.99 15.68
N ARG A 865 4.78 -14.54 16.90
CA ARG A 865 5.18 -13.85 18.13
C ARG A 865 6.68 -13.56 18.14
N GLU A 866 7.52 -14.54 17.81
CA GLU A 866 8.98 -14.37 17.77
C GLU A 866 9.42 -13.33 16.73
N GLU A 867 8.76 -13.32 15.57
CA GLU A 867 8.97 -12.31 14.54
C GLU A 867 8.57 -10.91 15.03
N MET A 868 7.40 -10.77 15.67
CA MET A 868 6.94 -9.52 16.27
C MET A 868 7.96 -8.97 17.27
N PHE A 869 8.46 -9.79 18.20
CA PHE A 869 9.49 -9.37 19.16
C PHE A 869 10.82 -9.03 18.47
N THR A 870 11.22 -9.75 17.44
CA THR A 870 12.41 -9.44 16.64
C THR A 870 12.26 -8.08 15.93
N LYS A 871 11.06 -7.78 15.46
CA LYS A 871 10.73 -6.48 14.84
C LYS A 871 10.80 -5.33 15.85
N LEU A 872 10.33 -5.57 17.08
CA LEU A 872 10.35 -4.64 18.21
C LEU A 872 11.75 -4.33 18.76
N CYS A 873 12.63 -5.34 18.90
CA CYS A 873 13.93 -5.20 19.58
C CYS A 873 14.88 -4.18 18.93
N GLY A 874 14.69 -3.92 17.64
CA GLY A 874 15.45 -2.92 16.89
C GLY A 874 15.25 -1.51 17.47
N PRO A 875 14.05 -0.93 17.30
CA PRO A 875 13.70 0.36 17.87
C PRO A 875 13.79 0.40 19.41
N LEU A 876 13.28 -0.63 20.10
CA LEU A 876 13.23 -0.65 21.57
C LEU A 876 14.63 -0.53 22.21
N GLY A 877 15.64 -1.18 21.64
CA GLY A 877 16.99 -1.17 22.18
C GLY A 877 17.65 0.21 22.23
N THR A 878 17.18 1.17 21.44
CA THR A 878 17.74 2.53 21.40
C THR A 878 17.56 3.27 22.73
N PHE A 879 16.49 2.99 23.46
CA PHE A 879 16.25 3.60 24.77
C PHE A 879 17.23 3.11 25.83
N SER A 880 17.71 1.86 25.75
CA SER A 880 18.78 1.35 26.61
C SER A 880 20.15 1.88 26.21
N ASP A 881 20.37 2.19 24.93
CA ASP A 881 21.63 2.74 24.44
C ASP A 881 21.84 4.20 24.93
N VAL A 882 20.73 4.93 25.09
CA VAL A 882 20.64 6.36 25.45
C VAL A 882 20.38 6.61 26.95
N ALA A 883 19.96 5.58 27.70
CA ALA A 883 19.95 5.56 29.17
C ALA A 883 21.35 5.25 29.73
#